data_AF-A0A923MIU2-F1
#
_entry.id   AF-A0A923MIU2-F1
#
_cell.length_a   1.000
_cell.length_b   1.000
_cell.length_c   1.000
_cell.angle_alpha   90.00
_cell.angle_beta   90.00
_cell.angle_gamma   90.00
#
_symmetry.space_group_name_H-M   'P 1'
#
loop_
_entity.id
_entity.type
_entity.pdbx_description
1 polymer ?
#
loop_
_entity_poly.entity_id
_entity_poly.type
_entity_poly.pdbx_seq_one_letter_code
_entity_poly.pdbx_strand_id
1 'polypeptide(L)'
;MAKKKNGRNPRNTMESTDRKLIGNAFDDAIRFARKNSSHPNVPKIYDLVGPILKRRKAAVYNLLPEIRNRFGHLYGNSDTGLLTAWINECSALNHSVDGVDHLYYITLAAAIFMLDELKHDGRLPAAYCCFNSSQEALMSVRLPDIYDPCHEEIVLRGMMELIRERDPRVNPFQAYINDVSAQRTEPVIHQKPEQDSESLSPRERFNAVMALVPSVVKERAMKRFIEKYWEFLGIFFACDAPLCKKQTELLRQSDSIMSECRKLHKRLVEKREEKKSPNIPRYVLAPKAALPFQELQDISGNCGMSRAETFAIDEMDRLQAMAAQGLAMEDAADDAGHRRFLLALFAHSAQMVKQEDLIENLDADIAECLLRFEVNDPYETCFGYLCLIEAGSDIPWTYNAAVAVLMAAARKLPWNARTLDELDDLTDGFDEESDSEYLHENADGDFARDKDIAPIDWNDRKADLYRLNYLNTPLYAPLESPAPDWKLNIPQILCGLTGIVMPRTVSDSDGMAEIFEEAGVEKGTAKGLELYLQIALDVQMQSRDWRRDFRHPSAELPEEPANSDIENAVNIDKEDDIDGLKAKIRRLRESNEKYREDLYQIRREMETVKEHTANVEKRAAAERTELAELRELIFMQANAVEMGGPEQDKAAELKFPYSTRKRVVVFGGHDSWRKAIRPLLPNVTFINREQRPNADMIKAADVVWIQPNALSHRSFYKIINVVRTNQVQIRYFGYASAMKCAVQVLEDDASDGKR
;
A
#
# COMPACT_ATOMS: atom_id res chain seq x y z
N MET A 1 19.96 -54.77 -32.21
CA MET A 1 19.09 -53.89 -31.41
C MET A 1 19.87 -53.34 -30.24
N ALA A 2 20.52 -52.19 -30.41
CA ALA A 2 21.17 -51.45 -29.32
C ALA A 2 20.38 -50.16 -29.09
N LYS A 3 19.65 -50.07 -27.98
CA LYS A 3 18.95 -48.85 -27.57
C LYS A 3 20.00 -47.84 -27.11
N LYS A 4 20.19 -46.77 -27.90
CA LYS A 4 20.87 -45.53 -27.46
C LYS A 4 20.16 -45.00 -26.22
N LYS A 5 20.84 -45.02 -25.07
CA LYS A 5 20.48 -44.17 -23.92
C LYS A 5 20.75 -42.72 -24.36
N ASN A 6 19.69 -41.94 -24.56
CA ASN A 6 19.80 -40.50 -24.66
C ASN A 6 20.34 -39.97 -23.33
N GLY A 7 21.58 -39.47 -23.35
CA GLY A 7 22.10 -38.65 -22.27
C GLY A 7 21.24 -37.40 -22.16
N ARG A 8 20.52 -37.24 -21.04
CA ARG A 8 19.91 -35.96 -20.67
C ARG A 8 21.03 -34.97 -20.41
N ASN A 9 21.03 -33.86 -21.13
CA ASN A 9 21.98 -32.78 -20.95
C ASN A 9 21.77 -32.16 -19.55
N PRO A 10 22.78 -32.11 -18.66
CA PRO A 10 22.60 -31.62 -17.29
C PRO A 10 22.08 -30.17 -17.23
N ARG A 11 22.45 -29.30 -18.19
CA ARG A 11 21.91 -27.94 -18.35
C ARG A 11 20.38 -27.92 -18.51
N ASN A 12 19.83 -28.69 -19.45
CA ASN A 12 18.38 -28.75 -19.68
C ASN A 12 17.62 -29.31 -18.46
N THR A 13 18.29 -30.08 -17.61
CA THR A 13 17.69 -30.68 -16.42
C THR A 13 17.63 -29.66 -15.27
N MET A 14 18.72 -28.89 -15.06
CA MET A 14 18.75 -27.74 -14.15
C MET A 14 17.74 -26.65 -14.57
N GLU A 15 17.70 -26.28 -15.86
CA GLU A 15 16.76 -25.28 -16.38
C GLU A 15 15.28 -25.64 -16.08
N SER A 16 14.91 -26.91 -16.22
CA SER A 16 13.56 -27.38 -15.86
C SER A 16 13.30 -27.38 -14.35
N THR A 17 14.36 -27.52 -13.54
CA THR A 17 14.26 -27.56 -12.08
C THR A 17 14.10 -26.15 -11.52
N ASP A 18 14.88 -25.18 -12.01
CA ASP A 18 14.78 -23.77 -11.62
C ASP A 18 13.40 -23.20 -11.91
N ARG A 19 12.87 -23.43 -13.13
CA ARG A 19 11.50 -23.01 -13.49
C ARG A 19 10.43 -23.61 -12.58
N LYS A 20 10.62 -24.86 -12.16
CA LYS A 20 9.70 -25.55 -11.24
C LYS A 20 9.75 -24.93 -9.85
N LEU A 21 10.95 -24.61 -9.34
CA LEU A 21 11.12 -23.96 -8.04
C LEU A 21 10.50 -22.56 -8.02
N ILE A 22 10.76 -21.76 -9.05
CA ILE A 22 10.12 -20.45 -9.23
C ILE A 22 8.59 -20.61 -9.27
N GLY A 23 8.09 -21.56 -10.08
CA GLY A 23 6.66 -21.83 -10.19
C GLY A 23 6.02 -22.15 -8.84
N ASN A 24 6.64 -23.06 -8.07
CA ASN A 24 6.14 -23.48 -6.77
C ASN A 24 6.08 -22.32 -5.76
N ALA A 25 7.12 -21.47 -5.69
CA ALA A 25 7.18 -20.39 -4.72
C ALA A 25 6.12 -19.31 -4.95
N PHE A 26 5.84 -18.96 -6.21
CA PHE A 26 4.72 -18.08 -6.54
C PHE A 26 3.36 -18.74 -6.21
N ASP A 27 3.23 -20.05 -6.40
CA ASP A 27 2.01 -20.77 -6.02
C ASP A 27 1.83 -20.83 -4.50
N ASP A 28 2.93 -20.90 -3.73
CA ASP A 28 2.95 -20.75 -2.27
C ASP A 28 2.53 -19.35 -1.84
N ALA A 29 3.05 -18.30 -2.48
CA ALA A 29 2.65 -16.92 -2.22
C ALA A 29 1.15 -16.70 -2.46
N ILE A 30 0.60 -17.26 -3.55
CA ILE A 30 -0.86 -17.22 -3.84
C ILE A 30 -1.66 -17.95 -2.76
N ARG A 31 -1.19 -19.12 -2.29
CA ARG A 31 -1.85 -19.86 -1.20
C ARG A 31 -1.84 -19.07 0.09
N PHE A 32 -0.71 -18.47 0.43
CA PHE A 32 -0.57 -17.62 1.62
C PHE A 32 -1.53 -16.43 1.55
N ALA A 33 -1.56 -15.72 0.42
CA ALA A 33 -2.43 -14.56 0.23
C ALA A 33 -3.92 -14.90 0.41
N ARG A 34 -4.36 -16.04 -0.15
CA ARG A 34 -5.74 -16.53 -0.01
C ARG A 34 -6.08 -17.00 1.40
N LYS A 35 -5.10 -17.49 2.16
CA LYS A 35 -5.31 -17.97 3.54
C LYS A 35 -5.44 -16.80 4.53
N ASN A 36 -4.69 -15.73 4.30
CA ASN A 36 -4.55 -14.62 5.23
C ASN A 36 -5.42 -13.41 4.90
N SER A 37 -6.29 -13.50 3.89
CA SER A 37 -7.24 -12.43 3.58
C SER A 37 -8.63 -12.97 3.27
N SER A 38 -9.64 -12.26 3.74
CA SER A 38 -11.06 -12.53 3.50
C SER A 38 -11.54 -12.06 2.13
N HIS A 39 -10.73 -11.26 1.41
CA HIS A 39 -11.16 -10.64 0.16
C HIS A 39 -11.10 -11.65 -1.02
N PRO A 40 -12.17 -11.81 -1.81
CA PRO A 40 -12.28 -12.89 -2.79
C PRO A 40 -11.29 -12.79 -3.96
N ASN A 41 -10.72 -11.60 -4.21
CA ASN A 41 -9.81 -11.31 -5.32
C ASN A 41 -8.38 -10.94 -4.87
N VAL A 42 -7.95 -11.35 -3.68
CA VAL A 42 -6.63 -10.96 -3.11
C VAL A 42 -5.43 -11.20 -4.02
N PRO A 43 -5.31 -12.33 -4.74
CA PRO A 43 -4.21 -12.51 -5.69
C PRO A 43 -4.17 -11.48 -6.82
N LYS A 44 -5.30 -10.82 -7.14
CA LYS A 44 -5.33 -9.72 -8.12
C LYS A 44 -4.74 -8.44 -7.55
N ILE A 45 -4.94 -8.19 -6.25
CA ILE A 45 -4.40 -7.00 -5.55
C ILE A 45 -2.86 -7.04 -5.57
N TYR A 46 -2.28 -8.23 -5.44
CA TYR A 46 -0.84 -8.45 -5.40
C TYR A 46 -0.21 -8.76 -6.78
N ASP A 47 -0.98 -8.61 -7.87
CA ASP A 47 -0.52 -8.90 -9.24
C ASP A 47 0.03 -10.33 -9.41
N LEU A 48 -0.65 -11.30 -8.78
CA LEU A 48 -0.33 -12.72 -8.78
C LEU A 48 -1.35 -13.54 -9.60
N VAL A 49 -1.89 -12.96 -10.66
CA VAL A 49 -2.83 -13.65 -11.58
C VAL A 49 -2.52 -13.37 -13.04
N GLY A 50 -3.11 -14.21 -13.91
CA GLY A 50 -3.24 -13.89 -15.34
C GLY A 50 -1.92 -13.69 -16.09
N PRO A 51 -1.93 -12.85 -17.15
CA PRO A 51 -0.74 -12.46 -17.90
C PRO A 51 0.38 -11.89 -17.02
N ILE A 52 0.05 -11.09 -16.00
CA ILE A 52 1.04 -10.47 -15.11
C ILE A 52 1.84 -11.55 -14.35
N LEU A 53 1.19 -12.52 -13.71
CA LEU A 53 1.88 -13.62 -13.03
C LEU A 53 2.82 -14.39 -13.98
N LYS A 54 2.36 -14.64 -15.21
CA LYS A 54 3.17 -15.33 -16.22
C LYS A 54 4.41 -14.51 -16.58
N ARG A 55 4.26 -13.19 -16.74
CA ARG A 55 5.35 -12.26 -17.04
C ARG A 55 6.35 -12.17 -15.88
N ARG A 56 5.87 -12.07 -14.63
CA ARG A 56 6.71 -12.11 -13.42
C ARG A 56 7.55 -13.39 -13.35
N LYS A 57 6.91 -14.58 -13.43
CA LYS A 57 7.62 -15.87 -13.43
C LYS A 57 8.69 -15.95 -14.53
N ALA A 58 8.42 -15.40 -15.72
CA ALA A 58 9.37 -15.37 -16.83
C ALA A 58 10.56 -14.42 -16.55
N ALA A 59 10.30 -13.21 -16.07
CA ALA A 59 11.33 -12.22 -15.74
C ALA A 59 12.30 -12.73 -14.66
N VAL A 60 11.77 -13.34 -13.60
CA VAL A 60 12.58 -13.96 -12.52
C VAL A 60 13.52 -15.01 -13.09
N TYR A 61 13.04 -15.83 -14.02
CA TYR A 61 13.87 -16.83 -14.69
C TYR A 61 14.90 -16.21 -15.64
N ASN A 62 14.52 -15.20 -16.42
CA ASN A 62 15.38 -14.57 -17.41
C ASN A 62 16.54 -13.80 -16.78
N LEU A 63 16.32 -13.18 -15.62
CA LEU A 63 17.36 -12.43 -14.90
C LEU A 63 18.25 -13.32 -14.01
N LEU A 64 17.85 -14.57 -13.74
CA LEU A 64 18.60 -15.50 -12.89
C LEU A 64 20.08 -15.70 -13.32
N PRO A 65 20.45 -15.80 -14.62
CA PRO A 65 21.85 -15.88 -15.03
C PRO A 65 22.68 -14.66 -14.61
N GLU A 66 22.09 -13.47 -14.72
CA GLU A 66 22.73 -12.20 -14.32
C GLU A 66 22.88 -12.14 -12.79
N ILE A 67 21.85 -12.57 -12.05
CA ILE A 67 21.88 -12.69 -10.57
C ILE A 67 23.01 -13.63 -10.12
N ARG A 68 23.12 -14.81 -10.75
CA ARG A 68 24.21 -15.76 -10.50
C ARG A 68 25.58 -15.17 -10.77
N ASN A 69 25.72 -14.43 -11.87
CA ASN A 69 26.97 -13.77 -12.23
C ASN A 69 27.38 -12.72 -11.17
N ARG A 70 26.46 -11.83 -10.82
CA ARG A 70 26.73 -10.69 -9.91
C ARG A 70 26.91 -11.12 -8.46
N PHE A 71 26.03 -11.99 -7.96
CA PHE A 71 25.91 -12.23 -6.51
C PHE A 71 26.25 -13.67 -6.10
N GLY A 72 26.46 -14.59 -7.04
CA GLY A 72 26.77 -15.99 -6.72
C GLY A 72 28.01 -16.16 -5.84
N HIS A 73 29.02 -15.28 -5.99
CA HIS A 73 30.23 -15.28 -5.17
C HIS A 73 29.95 -15.08 -3.66
N LEU A 74 28.87 -14.38 -3.29
CA LEU A 74 28.48 -14.15 -1.90
C LEU A 74 27.99 -15.43 -1.20
N TYR A 75 27.44 -16.37 -1.97
CA TYR A 75 26.88 -17.64 -1.46
C TYR A 75 27.88 -18.81 -1.54
N GLY A 76 29.12 -18.54 -1.96
CA GLY A 76 30.15 -19.56 -2.15
C GLY A 76 29.70 -20.63 -3.14
N ASN A 77 29.64 -21.89 -2.68
CA ASN A 77 29.21 -23.04 -3.51
C ASN A 77 27.70 -23.32 -3.43
N SER A 78 26.91 -22.51 -2.72
CA SER A 78 25.48 -22.76 -2.49
C SER A 78 24.59 -22.05 -3.53
N ASP A 79 24.48 -22.62 -4.74
CA ASP A 79 23.55 -22.11 -5.77
C ASP A 79 22.09 -22.16 -5.28
N THR A 80 21.74 -23.16 -4.46
CA THR A 80 20.41 -23.28 -3.88
C THR A 80 20.09 -22.13 -2.92
N GLY A 81 21.06 -21.69 -2.12
CA GLY A 81 20.87 -20.56 -1.20
C GLY A 81 20.56 -19.26 -1.92
N LEU A 82 21.34 -18.96 -2.98
CA LEU A 82 21.12 -17.80 -3.86
C LEU A 82 19.77 -17.88 -4.57
N LEU A 83 19.46 -19.04 -5.16
CA LEU A 83 18.21 -19.23 -5.89
C LEU A 83 17.00 -19.02 -4.97
N THR A 84 17.04 -19.53 -3.74
CA THR A 84 15.99 -19.31 -2.74
C THR A 84 15.86 -17.83 -2.38
N ALA A 85 16.97 -17.12 -2.17
CA ALA A 85 16.95 -15.70 -1.87
C ALA A 85 16.32 -14.88 -3.01
N TRP A 86 16.74 -15.15 -4.26
CA TRP A 86 16.18 -14.49 -5.44
C TRP A 86 14.70 -14.76 -5.64
N ILE A 87 14.28 -16.02 -5.49
CA ILE A 87 12.87 -16.38 -5.62
C ILE A 87 12.02 -15.70 -4.55
N ASN A 88 12.46 -15.72 -3.29
CA ASN A 88 11.75 -15.10 -2.18
C ASN A 88 11.65 -13.59 -2.35
N GLU A 89 12.73 -12.95 -2.79
CA GLU A 89 12.73 -11.53 -3.15
C GLU A 89 11.67 -11.24 -4.21
N CYS A 90 11.55 -12.05 -5.27
CA CYS A 90 10.58 -11.75 -6.33
C CYS A 90 9.13 -12.19 -6.03
N SER A 91 8.93 -13.18 -5.15
CA SER A 91 7.62 -13.82 -4.91
C SER A 91 6.94 -13.39 -3.60
N ALA A 92 7.60 -12.59 -2.75
CA ALA A 92 6.98 -12.03 -1.55
C ALA A 92 5.74 -11.17 -1.89
N LEU A 93 4.76 -11.18 -0.99
CA LEU A 93 3.51 -10.44 -1.15
C LEU A 93 3.69 -9.00 -0.70
N ASN A 94 3.70 -8.08 -1.66
CA ASN A 94 3.97 -6.67 -1.43
C ASN A 94 3.02 -5.78 -2.21
N HIS A 95 2.99 -4.48 -1.91
CA HIS A 95 2.17 -3.51 -2.64
C HIS A 95 2.37 -3.64 -4.14
N SER A 96 1.27 -3.69 -4.89
CA SER A 96 1.31 -3.53 -6.34
C SER A 96 1.91 -2.18 -6.68
N VAL A 97 2.50 -2.06 -7.86
CA VAL A 97 3.02 -0.79 -8.36
C VAL A 97 1.92 0.27 -8.40
N ASP A 98 0.71 -0.12 -8.79
CA ASP A 98 -0.48 0.73 -8.72
C ASP A 98 -0.86 1.12 -7.28
N GLY A 99 -0.65 0.23 -6.29
CA GLY A 99 -0.79 0.56 -4.88
C GLY A 99 0.25 1.57 -4.40
N VAL A 100 1.49 1.46 -4.87
CA VAL A 100 2.56 2.45 -4.62
C VAL A 100 2.18 3.79 -5.24
N ASP A 101 1.68 3.80 -6.49
CA ASP A 101 1.23 5.02 -7.14
C ASP A 101 0.04 5.68 -6.43
N HIS A 102 -0.93 4.87 -6.00
CA HIS A 102 -2.09 5.36 -5.27
C HIS A 102 -1.69 6.05 -3.95
N LEU A 103 -0.70 5.52 -3.24
CA LEU A 103 -0.25 6.07 -1.96
C LEU A 103 0.71 7.25 -2.12
N TYR A 104 1.59 7.20 -3.12
CA TYR A 104 2.76 8.09 -3.17
C TYR A 104 2.86 8.95 -4.44
N TYR A 105 1.88 8.84 -5.35
CA TYR A 105 1.76 9.61 -6.58
C TYR A 105 3.03 9.57 -7.46
N ILE A 106 3.59 8.38 -7.72
CA ILE A 106 4.77 8.23 -8.59
C ILE A 106 4.47 8.60 -10.05
N THR A 107 3.22 8.48 -10.49
CA THR A 107 2.74 8.94 -11.80
C THR A 107 2.78 10.45 -11.90
N LEU A 108 2.44 11.18 -10.82
CA LEU A 108 2.58 12.64 -10.78
C LEU A 108 4.05 13.05 -10.92
N ALA A 109 4.96 12.35 -10.25
CA ALA A 109 6.39 12.60 -10.37
C ALA A 109 6.90 12.36 -11.80
N ALA A 110 6.50 11.26 -12.44
CA ALA A 110 6.83 11.01 -13.84
C ALA A 110 6.21 12.05 -14.78
N ALA A 111 4.97 12.49 -14.52
CA ALA A 111 4.29 13.53 -15.30
C ALA A 111 5.02 14.88 -15.21
N ILE A 112 5.38 15.33 -14.00
CA ILE A 112 6.16 16.57 -13.79
C ILE A 112 7.50 16.48 -14.52
N PHE A 113 8.20 15.34 -14.43
CA PHE A 113 9.46 15.15 -15.17
C PHE A 113 9.27 15.34 -16.67
N MET A 114 8.30 14.65 -17.26
CA MET A 114 8.01 14.73 -18.69
C MET A 114 7.63 16.14 -19.12
N LEU A 115 6.78 16.81 -18.35
CA LEU A 115 6.33 18.17 -18.63
C LEU A 115 7.48 19.18 -18.55
N ASP A 116 8.39 19.04 -17.58
CA ASP A 116 9.57 19.90 -17.46
C ASP A 116 10.51 19.73 -18.67
N GLU A 117 10.80 18.50 -19.10
CA GLU A 117 11.63 18.25 -20.29
C GLU A 117 10.96 18.81 -21.56
N LEU A 118 9.64 18.63 -21.71
CA LEU A 118 8.90 19.15 -22.85
C LEU A 118 8.82 20.68 -22.86
N LYS A 119 8.68 21.31 -21.68
CA LYS A 119 8.69 22.76 -21.51
C LYS A 119 10.06 23.33 -21.90
N HIS A 120 11.11 22.72 -21.37
CA HIS A 120 12.48 23.08 -21.65
C HIS A 120 12.84 22.99 -23.14
N ASP A 121 12.36 21.96 -23.83
CA ASP A 121 12.59 21.78 -25.27
C ASP A 121 11.62 22.59 -26.16
N GLY A 122 10.73 23.40 -25.57
CA GLY A 122 9.71 24.16 -26.31
C GLY A 122 8.64 23.30 -27.00
N ARG A 123 8.48 22.04 -26.56
CA ARG A 123 7.55 21.04 -27.12
C ARG A 123 6.28 20.85 -26.29
N LEU A 124 6.13 21.55 -25.17
CA LEU A 124 4.95 21.49 -24.32
C LEU A 124 3.63 21.76 -25.06
N PRO A 125 3.51 22.76 -25.97
CA PRO A 125 2.27 23.00 -26.71
C PRO A 125 1.87 21.81 -27.60
N ALA A 126 2.85 21.16 -28.21
CA ALA A 126 2.61 19.98 -29.05
C ALA A 126 2.14 18.78 -28.22
N ALA A 127 2.61 18.64 -26.98
CA ALA A 127 2.15 17.61 -26.07
C ALA A 127 0.72 17.86 -25.57
N TYR A 128 0.38 19.13 -25.30
CA TYR A 128 -0.97 19.51 -24.87
C TYR A 128 -2.04 19.13 -25.90
N CYS A 129 -1.74 19.28 -27.19
CA CYS A 129 -2.66 18.84 -28.25
C CYS A 129 -3.07 17.37 -28.10
N CYS A 130 -2.22 16.52 -27.51
CA CYS A 130 -2.48 15.10 -27.29
C CYS A 130 -3.25 14.79 -25.99
N PHE A 131 -3.58 15.79 -25.16
CA PHE A 131 -4.34 15.56 -23.93
C PHE A 131 -5.81 15.27 -24.21
N ASN A 132 -6.49 14.68 -23.24
CA ASN A 132 -7.91 14.36 -23.39
C ASN A 132 -8.72 15.66 -23.32
N SER A 133 -9.54 15.93 -24.33
CA SER A 133 -10.40 17.12 -24.35
C SER A 133 -11.55 17.07 -23.33
N SER A 134 -11.84 15.88 -22.76
CA SER A 134 -12.89 15.71 -21.77
C SER A 134 -12.44 16.18 -20.38
N GLN A 135 -13.03 17.27 -19.90
CA GLN A 135 -12.79 17.78 -18.55
C GLN A 135 -13.11 16.73 -17.47
N GLU A 136 -14.20 15.97 -17.64
CA GLU A 136 -14.60 14.91 -16.70
C GLU A 136 -13.51 13.83 -16.58
N ALA A 137 -12.91 13.43 -17.70
CA ALA A 137 -11.82 12.46 -17.70
C ALA A 137 -10.59 12.99 -16.95
N LEU A 138 -10.24 14.26 -17.15
CA LEU A 138 -9.11 14.89 -16.46
C LEU A 138 -9.37 15.06 -14.95
N MET A 139 -10.58 15.46 -14.56
CA MET A 139 -10.93 15.64 -13.14
C MET A 139 -11.00 14.31 -12.38
N SER A 140 -11.24 13.18 -13.06
CA SER A 140 -11.17 11.84 -12.46
C SER A 140 -9.76 11.43 -11.98
N VAL A 141 -8.72 12.10 -12.47
CA VAL A 141 -7.34 11.82 -12.08
C VAL A 141 -6.99 12.53 -10.77
N ARG A 142 -7.00 11.80 -9.66
CA ARG A 142 -6.66 12.35 -8.33
C ARG A 142 -5.26 12.98 -8.28
N LEU A 143 -5.18 14.17 -7.68
CA LEU A 143 -3.95 14.84 -7.28
C LEU A 143 -3.89 14.93 -5.74
N PRO A 144 -2.68 14.95 -5.14
CA PRO A 144 -2.53 15.32 -3.74
C PRO A 144 -2.83 16.81 -3.54
N ASP A 145 -3.10 17.23 -2.31
CA ASP A 145 -3.31 18.65 -1.95
C ASP A 145 -2.01 19.46 -2.16
N ILE A 146 -1.84 19.96 -3.38
CA ILE A 146 -0.70 20.76 -3.82
C ILE A 146 -1.15 22.14 -4.27
N TYR A 147 -0.36 23.15 -3.94
CA TYR A 147 -0.61 24.56 -4.26
C TYR A 147 0.49 25.09 -5.17
N ASP A 148 0.11 25.97 -6.10
CA ASP A 148 0.99 26.63 -7.07
C ASP A 148 2.06 25.71 -7.71
N PRO A 149 1.69 24.53 -8.27
CA PRO A 149 2.65 23.72 -8.99
C PRO A 149 3.18 24.43 -10.25
N CYS A 150 4.40 24.07 -10.69
CA CYS A 150 5.06 24.61 -11.90
C CYS A 150 4.19 24.52 -13.17
N HIS A 151 3.35 23.48 -13.25
CA HIS A 151 2.41 23.27 -14.35
C HIS A 151 0.99 23.38 -13.81
N GLU A 152 0.09 24.00 -14.57
CA GLU A 152 -1.32 24.08 -14.17
C GLU A 152 -1.92 22.70 -13.90
N GLU A 153 -2.89 22.67 -12.98
CA GLU A 153 -3.53 21.44 -12.53
C GLU A 153 -4.10 20.61 -13.70
N ILE A 154 -4.70 21.27 -14.68
CA ILE A 154 -5.26 20.60 -15.86
C ILE A 154 -4.19 19.96 -16.74
N VAL A 155 -2.99 20.56 -16.81
CA VAL A 155 -1.84 20.04 -17.55
C VAL A 155 -1.25 18.83 -16.82
N LEU A 156 -1.15 18.89 -15.49
CA LEU A 156 -0.73 17.76 -14.66
C LEU A 156 -1.69 16.58 -14.81
N ARG A 157 -3.00 16.82 -14.64
CA ARG A 157 -4.04 15.81 -14.83
C ARG A 157 -4.03 15.24 -16.24
N GLY A 158 -3.83 16.08 -17.27
CA GLY A 158 -3.69 15.65 -18.67
C GLY A 158 -2.54 14.67 -18.89
N MET A 159 -1.34 14.99 -18.38
CA MET A 159 -0.20 14.09 -18.51
C MET A 159 -0.38 12.81 -17.69
N MET A 160 -0.92 12.90 -16.47
CA MET A 160 -1.21 11.73 -15.65
C MET A 160 -2.28 10.82 -16.27
N GLU A 161 -3.35 11.39 -16.85
CA GLU A 161 -4.37 10.65 -17.61
C GLU A 161 -3.70 9.88 -18.75
N LEU A 162 -2.85 10.54 -19.53
CA LEU A 162 -2.13 9.87 -20.62
C LEU A 162 -1.30 8.70 -20.15
N ILE A 163 -0.57 8.83 -19.04
CA ILE A 163 0.26 7.75 -18.49
C ILE A 163 -0.64 6.59 -18.00
N ARG A 164 -1.74 6.89 -17.33
CA ARG A 164 -2.66 5.90 -16.74
C ARG A 164 -3.51 5.17 -17.78
N GLU A 165 -4.04 5.89 -18.75
CA GLU A 165 -4.95 5.37 -19.78
C GLU A 165 -4.22 4.86 -21.04
N ARG A 166 -2.89 4.88 -21.07
CA ARG A 166 -2.09 4.47 -22.25
C ARG A 166 -2.41 3.06 -22.75
N ASP A 167 -2.79 2.15 -21.86
CA ASP A 167 -3.14 0.77 -22.17
C ASP A 167 -4.58 0.48 -21.76
N PRO A 168 -5.35 -0.24 -22.60
CA PRO A 168 -6.68 -0.65 -22.22
C PRO A 168 -6.61 -1.62 -21.03
N ARG A 169 -7.42 -1.35 -20.00
CA ARG A 169 -7.47 -2.15 -18.77
C ARG A 169 -8.89 -2.57 -18.43
N VAL A 170 -9.03 -3.80 -17.94
CA VAL A 170 -10.30 -4.33 -17.43
C VAL A 170 -10.48 -3.97 -15.95
N ASN A 171 -9.37 -3.92 -15.21
CA ASN A 171 -9.36 -3.54 -13.82
C ASN A 171 -8.99 -2.05 -13.70
N PRO A 172 -9.88 -1.18 -13.18
CA PRO A 172 -9.59 0.24 -13.05
C PRO A 172 -8.40 0.54 -12.14
N PHE A 173 -8.05 -0.38 -11.21
CA PHE A 173 -6.92 -0.27 -10.28
C PHE A 173 -5.57 -0.70 -10.87
N GLN A 174 -5.51 -1.09 -12.14
CA GLN A 174 -4.28 -1.51 -12.85
C GLN A 174 -3.97 -0.53 -13.99
N ALA A 175 -3.81 0.75 -13.64
CA ALA A 175 -3.53 1.83 -14.59
C ALA A 175 -2.07 1.80 -15.03
N TYR A 176 -1.16 1.53 -14.09
CA TYR A 176 0.27 1.56 -14.31
C TYR A 176 0.80 0.20 -14.79
N ILE A 177 0.42 -0.91 -14.15
CA ILE A 177 0.78 -2.28 -14.57
C ILE A 177 -0.49 -3.08 -14.85
N ASN A 178 -0.62 -3.61 -16.08
CA ASN A 178 -1.78 -4.39 -16.51
C ASN A 178 -1.44 -5.52 -17.49
N ASP A 179 -2.47 -6.28 -17.88
CA ASP A 179 -2.36 -7.43 -18.79
C ASP A 179 -1.75 -7.10 -20.17
N VAL A 180 -1.95 -5.89 -20.69
CA VAL A 180 -1.38 -5.44 -21.97
C VAL A 180 0.11 -5.17 -21.80
N SER A 181 0.48 -4.38 -20.79
CA SER A 181 1.89 -4.13 -20.46
C SER A 181 2.64 -5.42 -20.13
N ALA A 182 1.99 -6.42 -19.52
CA ALA A 182 2.59 -7.73 -19.21
C ALA A 182 2.90 -8.57 -20.44
N GLN A 183 2.20 -8.35 -21.56
CA GLN A 183 2.46 -9.03 -22.82
C GLN A 183 3.56 -8.35 -23.64
N ARG A 184 3.95 -7.13 -23.27
CA ARG A 184 4.98 -6.36 -23.95
C ARG A 184 6.38 -6.83 -23.52
N THR A 185 7.06 -7.52 -24.42
CA THR A 185 8.44 -8.00 -24.23
C THR A 185 9.43 -7.39 -25.20
N GLU A 186 8.94 -6.54 -26.11
CA GLU A 186 9.74 -5.83 -27.11
C GLU A 186 9.54 -4.33 -26.94
N PRO A 187 10.54 -3.50 -27.27
CA PRO A 187 10.43 -2.05 -27.16
C PRO A 187 9.32 -1.47 -28.06
N VAL A 188 8.52 -0.54 -27.51
CA VAL A 188 7.56 0.24 -28.30
C VAL A 188 8.31 1.28 -29.13
N ILE A 189 8.02 1.33 -30.42
CA ILE A 189 8.50 2.41 -31.28
C ILE A 189 7.49 3.55 -31.21
N HIS A 190 7.84 4.62 -30.49
CA HIS A 190 7.03 5.82 -30.40
C HIS A 190 7.20 6.65 -31.68
N GLN A 191 6.13 6.84 -32.44
CA GLN A 191 6.10 7.65 -33.66
C GLN A 191 5.04 8.73 -33.55
N LYS A 192 5.27 9.86 -34.23
CA LYS A 192 4.29 10.93 -34.33
C LYS A 192 3.17 10.48 -35.29
N PRO A 193 1.91 10.47 -34.87
CA PRO A 193 0.81 10.09 -35.76
C PRO A 193 0.61 11.12 -36.88
N GLU A 194 0.14 10.65 -38.04
CA GLU A 194 -0.19 11.49 -39.21
C GLU A 194 -1.58 12.14 -39.11
N GLN A 195 -2.41 11.70 -38.15
CA GLN A 195 -3.81 12.11 -37.98
C GLN A 195 -3.97 13.28 -37.00
N ASP A 196 -5.10 13.99 -37.13
CA ASP A 196 -5.52 15.04 -36.19
C ASP A 196 -5.71 14.48 -34.77
N SER A 197 -5.35 15.28 -33.76
CA SER A 197 -5.21 14.80 -32.38
C SER A 197 -6.52 14.28 -31.75
N GLU A 198 -7.67 14.79 -32.17
CA GLU A 198 -8.99 14.41 -31.63
C GLU A 198 -9.43 13.00 -32.02
N SER A 199 -8.84 12.38 -33.05
CA SER A 199 -9.18 11.02 -33.47
C SER A 199 -8.25 9.94 -32.92
N LEU A 200 -7.22 10.32 -32.15
CA LEU A 200 -6.21 9.40 -31.65
C LEU A 200 -6.72 8.57 -30.45
N SER A 201 -6.45 7.27 -30.47
CA SER A 201 -6.65 6.41 -29.31
C SER A 201 -5.74 6.83 -28.13
N PRO A 202 -6.08 6.48 -26.88
CA PRO A 202 -5.23 6.80 -25.70
C PRO A 202 -3.77 6.36 -25.86
N ARG A 203 -3.54 5.20 -26.47
CA ARG A 203 -2.19 4.69 -26.78
C ARG A 203 -1.48 5.55 -27.83
N GLU A 204 -2.16 5.98 -28.89
CA GLU A 204 -1.56 6.85 -29.91
C GLU A 204 -1.24 8.24 -29.34
N ARG A 205 -2.11 8.80 -28.49
CA ARG A 205 -1.84 10.05 -27.76
C ARG A 205 -0.60 9.93 -26.88
N PHE A 206 -0.49 8.87 -26.08
CA PHE A 206 0.69 8.61 -25.25
C PHE A 206 1.96 8.44 -26.10
N ASN A 207 1.89 7.67 -27.20
CA ASN A 207 3.02 7.48 -28.11
C ASN A 207 3.49 8.79 -28.76
N ALA A 208 2.54 9.67 -29.14
CA ALA A 208 2.86 10.98 -29.69
C ALA A 208 3.67 11.82 -28.69
N VAL A 209 3.26 11.86 -27.42
CA VAL A 209 3.98 12.58 -26.35
C VAL A 209 5.34 11.94 -26.07
N MET A 210 5.43 10.61 -25.96
CA MET A 210 6.70 9.91 -25.76
C MET A 210 7.68 10.08 -26.93
N ALA A 211 7.19 10.33 -28.15
CA ALA A 211 8.01 10.67 -29.31
C ALA A 211 8.57 12.10 -29.24
N LEU A 212 7.89 13.02 -28.54
CA LEU A 212 8.39 14.38 -28.31
C LEU A 212 9.52 14.42 -27.29
N VAL A 213 9.54 13.51 -26.31
CA VAL A 213 10.63 13.42 -25.31
C VAL A 213 11.92 12.92 -25.98
N PRO A 214 13.07 13.61 -25.81
CA PRO A 214 14.35 13.20 -26.40
C PRO A 214 14.74 11.76 -26.06
N SER A 215 15.30 11.03 -27.03
CA SER A 215 15.76 9.64 -26.82
C SER A 215 16.86 9.56 -25.76
N VAL A 216 17.77 10.53 -25.75
CA VAL A 216 18.87 10.61 -24.77
C VAL A 216 18.35 10.67 -23.34
N VAL A 217 17.25 11.39 -23.10
CA VAL A 217 16.61 11.51 -21.77
C VAL A 217 15.99 10.17 -21.36
N LYS A 218 15.26 9.50 -22.27
CA LYS A 218 14.67 8.18 -22.02
C LYS A 218 15.75 7.13 -21.70
N GLU A 219 16.82 7.10 -22.49
CA GLU A 219 17.96 6.19 -22.29
C GLU A 219 18.69 6.46 -20.97
N ARG A 220 18.93 7.74 -20.64
CA ARG A 220 19.54 8.16 -19.38
C ARG A 220 18.71 7.72 -18.17
N ALA A 221 17.40 8.01 -18.19
CA ALA A 221 16.48 7.67 -17.11
C ALA A 221 16.41 6.15 -16.87
N MET A 222 16.30 5.35 -17.96
CA MET A 222 16.34 3.88 -17.86
C MET A 222 17.66 3.40 -17.26
N LYS A 223 18.80 3.91 -17.77
CA LYS A 223 20.13 3.50 -17.30
C LYS A 223 20.30 3.77 -15.80
N ARG A 224 19.97 4.98 -15.34
CA ARG A 224 20.07 5.37 -13.92
C ARG A 224 19.15 4.53 -13.03
N PHE A 225 17.94 4.21 -13.50
CA PHE A 225 17.04 3.29 -12.78
C PHE A 225 17.66 1.89 -12.66
N ILE A 226 18.18 1.34 -13.77
CA ILE A 226 18.83 0.02 -13.80
C ILE A 226 20.03 -0.03 -12.84
N GLU A 227 20.85 1.03 -12.81
CA GLU A 227 21.98 1.13 -11.88
C GLU A 227 21.51 1.04 -10.42
N LYS A 228 20.46 1.79 -10.05
CA LYS A 228 19.88 1.76 -8.70
C LYS A 228 19.20 0.45 -8.36
N TYR A 229 18.56 -0.21 -9.33
CA TYR A 229 18.02 -1.55 -9.18
C TYR A 229 19.10 -2.57 -8.79
N TRP A 230 20.25 -2.54 -9.48
CA TRP A 230 21.36 -3.44 -9.15
C TRP A 230 22.06 -3.08 -7.85
N GLU A 231 22.15 -1.79 -7.51
CA GLU A 231 22.66 -1.31 -6.22
C GLU A 231 21.81 -1.86 -5.06
N PHE A 232 20.48 -1.73 -5.15
CA PHE A 232 19.57 -2.27 -4.14
C PHE A 232 19.72 -3.80 -3.98
N LEU A 233 19.74 -4.54 -5.10
CA LEU A 233 19.95 -5.99 -5.04
C LEU A 233 21.31 -6.33 -4.40
N GLY A 234 22.34 -5.53 -4.66
CA GLY A 234 23.64 -5.68 -4.01
C GLY A 234 23.56 -5.59 -2.49
N ILE A 235 22.79 -4.61 -1.97
CA ILE A 235 22.52 -4.48 -0.53
C ILE A 235 21.73 -5.69 -0.02
N PHE A 236 20.64 -6.05 -0.70
CA PHE A 236 19.79 -7.18 -0.31
C PHE A 236 20.58 -8.49 -0.19
N PHE A 237 21.34 -8.87 -1.23
CA PHE A 237 22.10 -10.10 -1.23
C PHE A 237 23.28 -10.07 -0.24
N ALA A 238 23.87 -8.90 0.02
CA ALA A 238 24.89 -8.75 1.06
C ALA A 238 24.32 -8.98 2.47
N CYS A 239 23.06 -8.61 2.70
CA CYS A 239 22.34 -8.88 3.96
C CYS A 239 21.86 -10.34 4.07
N ASP A 240 21.34 -10.94 2.99
CA ASP A 240 20.83 -12.33 3.03
C ASP A 240 21.95 -13.37 3.12
N ALA A 241 23.08 -13.18 2.43
CA ALA A 241 24.13 -14.20 2.35
C ALA A 241 24.69 -14.65 3.71
N PRO A 242 24.98 -13.75 4.69
CA PRO A 242 25.37 -14.14 6.05
C PRO A 242 24.29 -14.98 6.76
N LEU A 243 23.02 -14.59 6.63
CA LEU A 243 21.88 -15.33 7.22
C LEU A 243 21.74 -16.72 6.60
N CYS A 244 21.86 -16.81 5.27
CA CYS A 244 21.86 -18.08 4.53
C CYS A 244 22.99 -19.00 5.00
N LYS A 245 24.21 -18.45 5.17
CA LYS A 245 25.36 -19.20 5.66
C LYS A 245 25.15 -19.70 7.09
N LYS A 246 24.63 -18.85 7.97
CA LYS A 246 24.29 -19.20 9.37
C LYS A 246 23.27 -20.33 9.41
N GLN A 247 22.17 -20.20 8.67
CA GLN A 247 21.12 -21.22 8.57
C GLN A 247 21.68 -22.55 8.07
N THR A 248 22.45 -22.54 6.98
CA THR A 248 23.00 -23.76 6.37
C THR A 248 23.97 -24.48 7.32
N GLU A 249 24.82 -23.73 8.03
CA GLU A 249 25.79 -24.32 8.95
C GLU A 249 25.11 -24.90 10.20
N LEU A 250 24.09 -24.23 10.74
CA LEU A 250 23.31 -24.74 11.88
C LEU A 250 22.56 -26.02 11.53
N LEU A 251 21.90 -26.07 10.36
CA LEU A 251 21.25 -27.30 9.87
C LEU A 251 22.27 -28.43 9.71
N ARG A 252 23.44 -28.15 9.14
CA ARG A 252 24.51 -29.15 8.98
C ARG A 252 24.99 -29.70 10.33
N GLN A 253 25.14 -28.84 11.34
CA GLN A 253 25.53 -29.25 12.68
C GLN A 253 24.42 -30.07 13.36
N SER A 254 23.17 -29.63 13.27
CA SER A 254 22.01 -30.39 13.77
C SER A 254 21.93 -31.77 13.13
N ASP A 255 22.02 -31.87 11.80
CA ASP A 255 22.00 -33.14 11.08
C ASP A 255 23.13 -34.09 11.52
N SER A 256 24.32 -33.54 11.75
CA SER A 256 25.48 -34.28 12.26
C SER A 256 25.19 -34.86 13.65
N ILE A 257 24.71 -34.02 14.57
CA ILE A 257 24.36 -34.43 15.94
C ILE A 257 23.23 -35.47 15.91
N MET A 258 22.18 -35.23 15.14
CA MET A 258 21.03 -36.13 15.04
C MET A 258 21.41 -37.47 14.40
N SER A 259 22.37 -37.48 13.47
CA SER A 259 22.96 -38.71 12.94
C SER A 259 23.73 -39.49 14.00
N GLU A 260 24.49 -38.81 14.87
CA GLU A 260 25.16 -39.44 16.01
C GLU A 260 24.17 -39.94 17.05
N CYS A 261 23.11 -39.19 17.38
CA CYS A 261 22.01 -39.63 18.24
C CYS A 261 21.38 -40.92 17.71
N ARG A 262 21.08 -40.99 16.40
CA ARG A 262 20.54 -42.21 15.77
C ARG A 262 21.50 -43.40 15.91
N LYS A 263 22.80 -43.20 15.71
CA LYS A 263 23.82 -44.25 15.89
C LYS A 263 23.91 -44.71 17.35
N LEU A 264 23.90 -43.79 18.30
CA LEU A 264 23.98 -44.09 19.72
C LEU A 264 22.71 -44.84 20.20
N HIS A 265 21.53 -44.35 19.81
CA HIS A 265 20.26 -45.01 20.06
C HIS A 265 20.25 -46.45 19.52
N LYS A 266 20.71 -46.65 18.28
CA LYS A 266 20.82 -47.99 17.68
C LYS A 266 21.70 -48.92 18.51
N ARG A 267 22.88 -48.46 18.96
CA ARG A 267 23.78 -49.25 19.83
C ARG A 267 23.14 -49.61 21.18
N LEU A 268 22.37 -48.69 21.76
CA LEU A 268 21.65 -48.95 23.03
C LEU A 268 20.55 -50.01 22.84
N VAL A 269 19.82 -49.96 21.71
CA VAL A 269 18.80 -50.95 21.37
C VAL A 269 19.44 -52.33 21.12
N GLU A 270 20.50 -52.40 20.31
CA GLU A 270 21.23 -53.66 20.02
C GLU A 270 21.76 -54.31 21.31
N LYS A 271 22.38 -53.55 22.23
CA LYS A 271 22.83 -54.06 23.55
C LYS A 271 21.69 -54.52 24.45
N ARG A 272 20.50 -53.94 24.34
CA ARG A 272 19.31 -54.36 25.10
C ARG A 272 18.73 -55.66 24.55
N GLU A 273 18.80 -55.87 23.25
CA GLU A 273 18.37 -57.10 22.58
C GLU A 273 19.34 -58.27 22.80
N GLU A 274 20.65 -58.02 22.82
CA GLU A 274 21.68 -59.02 23.18
C GLU A 274 21.48 -59.58 24.60
N LYS A 275 20.94 -58.78 25.54
CA LYS A 275 20.61 -59.22 26.91
C LYS A 275 19.34 -60.08 27.01
N LYS A 276 18.53 -60.22 25.94
CA LYS A 276 17.24 -60.94 25.97
C LYS A 276 17.33 -62.43 25.61
N SER A 277 18.51 -63.02 25.36
CA SER A 277 18.67 -64.48 25.14
C SER A 277 19.97 -65.00 25.79
N PRO A 278 20.07 -66.24 26.35
CA PRO A 278 19.13 -67.38 26.35
C PRO A 278 18.87 -68.07 27.73
N ASN A 279 17.91 -69.01 27.74
CA ASN A 279 17.69 -70.09 28.73
C ASN A 279 17.31 -69.76 30.19
N ILE A 280 16.01 -69.82 30.50
CA ILE A 280 15.53 -70.24 31.84
C ILE A 280 14.43 -71.30 31.63
N PRO A 281 14.54 -72.51 32.22
CA PRO A 281 13.54 -73.57 32.07
C PRO A 281 12.21 -73.14 32.68
N ARG A 282 11.10 -73.47 31.99
CA ARG A 282 9.74 -73.38 32.55
C ARG A 282 9.65 -74.22 33.82
N TYR A 283 9.73 -73.59 34.99
CA TYR A 283 9.21 -74.19 36.20
C TYR A 283 7.68 -74.12 36.16
N VAL A 284 7.09 -75.30 36.15
CA VAL A 284 5.66 -75.57 36.26
C VAL A 284 5.18 -75.07 37.62
N LEU A 285 4.21 -74.16 37.62
CA LEU A 285 3.45 -73.82 38.82
C LEU A 285 2.56 -75.01 39.19
N ALA A 286 2.90 -75.70 40.28
CA ALA A 286 1.96 -76.55 41.00
C ALA A 286 1.51 -75.81 42.28
N PRO A 287 0.20 -75.78 42.58
CA PRO A 287 -0.37 -74.99 43.67
C PRO A 287 -0.35 -75.77 44.98
N LYS A 288 -0.07 -75.10 46.11
CA LYS A 288 -0.63 -75.49 47.41
C LYS A 288 -0.62 -74.35 48.41
N ALA A 289 -1.71 -74.35 49.18
CA ALA A 289 -2.27 -73.27 49.96
C ALA A 289 -1.59 -73.05 51.31
N ALA A 290 -1.84 -71.83 51.82
CA ALA A 290 -1.97 -71.40 53.21
C ALA A 290 -0.77 -71.57 54.16
N LEU A 291 -0.28 -70.45 54.70
CA LEU A 291 -0.35 -70.06 56.13
C LEU A 291 0.22 -68.62 56.31
N PRO A 292 0.01 -67.98 57.48
CA PRO A 292 -0.39 -66.57 57.57
C PRO A 292 0.74 -65.57 57.82
N PHE A 293 0.36 -64.32 57.61
CA PHE A 293 1.02 -63.06 57.94
C PHE A 293 1.69 -63.05 59.33
N GLN A 294 3.02 -62.93 59.37
CA GLN A 294 3.72 -62.23 60.43
C GLN A 294 5.11 -61.78 60.00
N GLU A 295 5.41 -60.51 60.32
CA GLU A 295 6.72 -59.85 60.34
C GLU A 295 7.31 -59.38 58.99
N LEU A 296 6.76 -58.26 58.50
CA LEU A 296 7.57 -57.24 57.82
C LEU A 296 8.56 -56.66 58.83
N GLN A 297 9.80 -57.15 58.81
CA GLN A 297 10.95 -56.42 59.31
C GLN A 297 11.78 -55.93 58.14
N ASP A 298 12.20 -54.66 58.26
CA ASP A 298 13.07 -53.90 57.40
C ASP A 298 14.20 -54.73 56.78
N ILE A 299 14.17 -54.86 55.46
CA ILE A 299 15.39 -55.01 54.67
C ILE A 299 15.48 -53.73 53.84
N SER A 300 16.11 -52.71 54.42
CA SER A 300 16.77 -51.66 53.65
C SER A 300 17.92 -52.30 52.86
N GLY A 301 17.56 -53.02 51.80
CA GLY A 301 18.48 -53.61 50.86
C GLY A 301 19.03 -52.49 50.00
N ASN A 302 20.24 -52.05 50.33
CA ASN A 302 21.08 -51.21 49.49
C ASN A 302 21.22 -51.88 48.11
N CYS A 303 20.32 -51.58 47.18
CA CYS A 303 20.40 -52.05 45.79
C CYS A 303 21.46 -51.19 45.09
N GLY A 304 22.73 -51.58 45.27
CA GLY A 304 23.81 -51.02 44.48
C GLY A 304 23.54 -51.32 43.01
N MET A 305 23.17 -50.29 42.25
CA MET A 305 23.05 -50.35 40.78
C MET A 305 24.30 -51.01 40.21
N SER A 306 24.12 -52.00 39.34
CA SER A 306 25.26 -52.65 38.70
C SER A 306 26.03 -51.64 37.84
N ARG A 307 27.35 -51.82 37.69
CA ARG A 307 28.21 -50.96 36.83
C ARG A 307 27.67 -50.82 35.38
N ALA A 308 26.87 -51.80 34.94
CA ALA A 308 26.23 -51.82 33.62
C ALA A 308 24.93 -51.01 33.56
N GLU A 309 24.19 -50.86 34.67
CA GLU A 309 23.01 -50.01 34.77
C GLU A 309 23.41 -48.54 34.91
N THR A 310 24.45 -48.23 35.67
CA THR A 310 25.03 -46.87 35.73
C THR A 310 25.54 -46.42 34.36
N PHE A 311 26.19 -47.31 33.61
CA PHE A 311 26.65 -47.03 32.23
C PHE A 311 25.49 -46.80 31.24
N ALA A 312 24.38 -47.53 31.39
CA ALA A 312 23.21 -47.36 30.53
C ALA A 312 22.45 -46.05 30.81
N ILE A 313 22.45 -45.58 32.06
CA ILE A 313 21.89 -44.28 32.44
C ILE A 313 22.76 -43.15 31.87
N ASP A 314 24.08 -43.23 32.02
CA ASP A 314 25.03 -42.22 31.51
C ASP A 314 24.96 -42.03 29.98
N GLU A 315 24.88 -43.13 29.21
CA GLU A 315 24.70 -43.06 27.75
C GLU A 315 23.30 -42.58 27.33
N MET A 316 22.28 -42.78 28.16
CA MET A 316 20.93 -42.28 27.91
C MET A 316 20.83 -40.77 28.21
N ASP A 317 21.45 -40.31 29.30
CA ASP A 317 21.56 -38.88 29.63
C ASP A 317 22.38 -38.14 28.57
N ARG A 318 23.46 -38.77 28.09
CA ARG A 318 24.24 -38.27 26.95
C ARG A 318 23.41 -38.18 25.68
N LEU A 319 22.60 -39.20 25.38
CA LEU A 319 21.70 -39.18 24.21
C LEU A 319 20.67 -38.04 24.32
N GLN A 320 20.09 -37.83 25.50
CA GLN A 320 19.14 -36.73 25.73
C GLN A 320 19.80 -35.36 25.57
N ALA A 321 21.00 -35.17 26.14
CA ALA A 321 21.75 -33.92 26.01
C ALA A 321 22.12 -33.61 24.55
N MET A 322 22.59 -34.61 23.80
CA MET A 322 22.89 -34.45 22.38
C MET A 322 21.63 -34.15 21.55
N ALA A 323 20.52 -34.84 21.83
CA ALA A 323 19.26 -34.56 21.14
C ALA A 323 18.74 -33.14 21.42
N ALA A 324 18.82 -32.68 22.67
CA ALA A 324 18.46 -31.31 23.03
C ALA A 324 19.35 -30.28 22.33
N GLN A 325 20.66 -30.55 22.22
CA GLN A 325 21.59 -29.69 21.49
C GLN A 325 21.27 -29.65 19.99
N GLY A 326 20.95 -30.78 19.37
CA GLY A 326 20.56 -30.85 17.97
C GLY A 326 19.27 -30.07 17.67
N LEU A 327 18.26 -30.23 18.53
CA LEU A 327 17.00 -29.47 18.43
C LEU A 327 17.22 -27.97 18.59
N ALA A 328 18.02 -27.54 19.58
CA ALA A 328 18.33 -26.13 19.76
C ALA A 328 19.06 -25.52 18.54
N MET A 329 19.87 -26.30 17.83
CA MET A 329 20.50 -25.86 16.58
C MET A 329 19.50 -25.77 15.42
N GLU A 330 18.51 -26.66 15.37
CA GLU A 330 17.41 -26.61 14.40
C GLU A 330 16.54 -25.37 14.64
N ASP A 331 16.15 -25.10 15.89
CA ASP A 331 15.41 -23.89 16.28
C ASP A 331 16.17 -22.60 15.88
N ALA A 332 17.49 -22.57 16.12
CA ALA A 332 18.33 -21.43 15.72
C ALA A 332 18.48 -21.30 14.20
N ALA A 333 18.41 -22.40 13.44
CA ALA A 333 18.41 -22.38 11.99
C ALA A 333 17.07 -21.86 11.45
N ASP A 334 15.97 -22.23 12.10
CA ASP A 334 14.63 -21.73 11.78
C ASP A 334 14.51 -20.23 12.05
N ASP A 335 15.08 -19.72 13.14
CA ASP A 335 15.20 -18.27 13.39
C ASP A 335 15.97 -17.56 12.27
N ALA A 336 17.13 -18.09 11.87
CA ALA A 336 17.89 -17.54 10.76
C ALA A 336 17.10 -17.58 9.44
N GLY A 337 16.35 -18.65 9.18
CA GLY A 337 15.44 -18.77 8.04
C GLY A 337 14.29 -17.77 8.08
N HIS A 338 13.72 -17.55 9.28
CA HIS A 338 12.66 -16.57 9.51
C HIS A 338 13.15 -15.14 9.23
N ARG A 339 14.34 -14.78 9.70
CA ARG A 339 14.96 -13.47 9.40
C ARG A 339 15.18 -13.25 7.90
N ARG A 340 15.58 -14.28 7.14
CA ARG A 340 15.68 -14.20 5.66
C ARG A 340 14.32 -13.92 5.02
N PHE A 341 13.27 -14.56 5.54
CA PHE A 341 11.90 -14.31 5.09
C PHE A 341 11.46 -12.86 5.42
N LEU A 342 11.72 -12.37 6.64
CA LEU A 342 11.44 -10.99 7.02
C LEU A 342 12.23 -10.01 6.14
N LEU A 343 13.49 -10.29 5.82
CA LEU A 343 14.29 -9.45 4.92
C LEU A 343 13.62 -9.31 3.54
N ALA A 344 13.16 -10.41 2.95
CA ALA A 344 12.44 -10.37 1.68
C ALA A 344 11.09 -9.61 1.76
N LEU A 345 10.46 -9.58 2.94
CA LEU A 345 9.21 -8.86 3.17
C LEU A 345 9.43 -7.36 3.38
N PHE A 346 10.43 -6.94 4.16
CA PHE A 346 10.60 -5.55 4.58
C PHE A 346 11.61 -4.75 3.75
N ALA A 347 12.57 -5.38 3.05
CA ALA A 347 13.64 -4.64 2.38
C ALA A 347 13.14 -3.61 1.35
N HIS A 348 12.07 -3.94 0.63
CA HIS A 348 11.52 -3.06 -0.42
C HIS A 348 10.84 -1.81 0.13
N SER A 349 10.29 -1.87 1.35
CA SER A 349 9.57 -0.77 2.00
C SER A 349 10.41 -0.07 3.07
N ALA A 350 11.69 -0.44 3.22
CA ALA A 350 12.56 0.09 4.28
C ALA A 350 12.61 1.63 4.34
N GLN A 351 12.46 2.30 3.20
CA GLN A 351 12.44 3.76 3.10
C GLN A 351 11.17 4.41 3.66
N MET A 352 10.11 3.63 3.88
CA MET A 352 8.78 4.05 4.33
C MET A 352 8.36 3.45 5.68
N VAL A 353 9.24 2.68 6.34
CA VAL A 353 8.97 2.03 7.64
C VAL A 353 9.79 2.72 8.73
N LYS A 354 9.30 2.70 9.98
CA LYS A 354 10.05 3.26 11.12
C LYS A 354 11.35 2.47 11.31
N GLN A 355 12.43 3.18 11.63
CA GLN A 355 13.72 2.54 11.83
C GLN A 355 13.67 1.52 12.98
N GLU A 356 12.90 1.80 14.04
CA GLU A 356 12.69 0.89 15.17
C GLU A 356 12.07 -0.45 14.72
N ASP A 357 11.03 -0.41 13.90
CA ASP A 357 10.39 -1.62 13.35
C ASP A 357 11.37 -2.42 12.48
N LEU A 358 12.21 -1.75 11.70
CA LEU A 358 13.24 -2.43 10.91
C LEU A 358 14.30 -3.09 11.80
N ILE A 359 14.72 -2.42 12.88
CA ILE A 359 15.69 -2.95 13.84
C ILE A 359 15.09 -4.17 14.57
N GLU A 360 13.84 -4.08 15.00
CA GLU A 360 13.14 -5.17 15.69
C GLU A 360 13.02 -6.41 14.80
N ASN A 361 12.70 -6.23 13.51
CA ASN A 361 12.47 -7.32 12.58
C ASN A 361 13.75 -7.87 11.91
N LEU A 362 14.78 -7.05 11.67
CA LEU A 362 15.94 -7.38 10.84
C LEU A 362 17.32 -7.20 11.50
N ASP A 363 17.38 -6.73 12.74
CA ASP A 363 18.59 -6.21 13.41
C ASP A 363 19.09 -4.87 12.87
N ALA A 364 19.87 -4.17 13.71
CA ALA A 364 20.36 -2.82 13.43
C ALA A 364 21.30 -2.73 12.21
N ASP A 365 22.20 -3.69 12.04
CA ASP A 365 23.18 -3.68 10.95
C ASP A 365 22.49 -3.77 9.57
N ILE A 366 21.45 -4.61 9.46
CA ILE A 366 20.68 -4.79 8.22
C ILE A 366 19.80 -3.57 7.98
N ALA A 367 19.12 -3.06 9.01
CA ALA A 367 18.32 -1.85 8.93
C ALA A 367 19.15 -0.66 8.43
N GLU A 368 20.35 -0.46 8.98
CA GLU A 368 21.27 0.60 8.55
C GLU A 368 21.68 0.43 7.07
N CYS A 369 22.00 -0.78 6.63
CA CYS A 369 22.34 -1.04 5.23
C CYS A 369 21.20 -0.68 4.28
N LEU A 370 19.96 -1.03 4.62
CA LEU A 370 18.78 -0.74 3.81
C LEU A 370 18.42 0.74 3.80
N LEU A 371 18.55 1.43 4.94
CA LEU A 371 18.23 2.86 5.07
C LEU A 371 19.20 3.76 4.30
N ARG A 372 20.45 3.32 4.10
CA ARG A 372 21.45 4.04 3.28
C ARG A 372 21.14 4.05 1.78
N PHE A 373 20.23 3.20 1.31
CA PHE A 373 19.86 3.15 -0.10
C PHE A 373 19.05 4.39 -0.49
N GLU A 374 19.55 5.15 -1.46
CA GLU A 374 18.89 6.37 -1.94
C GLU A 374 18.96 6.50 -3.46
N VAL A 375 18.00 7.22 -4.03
CA VAL A 375 18.02 7.68 -5.43
C VAL A 375 18.39 9.15 -5.51
N ASN A 376 18.88 9.59 -6.67
CA ASN A 376 19.27 10.98 -6.90
C ASN A 376 18.05 11.84 -7.27
N ASP A 377 17.63 11.80 -8.55
CA ASP A 377 16.43 12.48 -9.02
C ASP A 377 15.19 11.59 -8.83
N PRO A 378 14.29 11.89 -7.88
CA PRO A 378 13.10 11.06 -7.66
C PRO A 378 12.11 11.13 -8.84
N TYR A 379 12.05 12.25 -9.57
CA TYR A 379 11.14 12.44 -10.71
C TYR A 379 11.64 11.64 -11.93
N GLU A 380 12.94 11.75 -12.24
CA GLU A 380 13.56 10.96 -13.30
C GLU A 380 13.48 9.47 -13.01
N THR A 381 13.61 9.07 -11.74
CA THR A 381 13.50 7.67 -11.33
C THR A 381 12.12 7.10 -11.67
N CYS A 382 11.05 7.82 -11.32
CA CYS A 382 9.67 7.41 -11.68
C CYS A 382 9.46 7.35 -13.20
N PHE A 383 10.01 8.31 -13.96
CA PHE A 383 9.97 8.29 -15.42
C PHE A 383 10.80 7.14 -16.04
N GLY A 384 11.96 6.84 -15.47
CA GLY A 384 12.84 5.74 -15.90
C GLY A 384 12.14 4.39 -15.77
N TYR A 385 11.36 4.21 -14.70
CA TYR A 385 10.52 3.04 -14.53
C TYR A 385 9.45 2.90 -15.63
N LEU A 386 8.76 3.99 -15.97
CA LEU A 386 7.80 4.01 -17.10
C LEU A 386 8.50 3.62 -18.41
N CYS A 387 9.69 4.16 -18.67
CA CYS A 387 10.46 3.84 -19.86
C CYS A 387 10.86 2.36 -19.92
N LEU A 388 11.20 1.73 -18.78
CA LEU A 388 11.52 0.30 -18.74
C LEU A 388 10.32 -0.58 -19.12
N ILE A 389 9.10 -0.18 -18.74
CA ILE A 389 7.88 -0.88 -19.14
C ILE A 389 7.67 -0.76 -20.66
N GLU A 390 7.84 0.44 -21.21
CA GLU A 390 7.70 0.69 -22.66
C GLU A 390 8.83 0.03 -23.47
N ALA A 391 10.00 -0.15 -22.88
CA ALA A 391 11.12 -0.90 -23.48
C ALA A 391 10.92 -2.44 -23.45
N GLY A 392 9.87 -2.94 -22.80
CA GLY A 392 9.65 -4.39 -22.65
C GLY A 392 10.64 -5.08 -21.72
N SER A 393 11.26 -4.34 -20.79
CA SER A 393 12.25 -4.87 -19.84
C SER A 393 11.63 -5.91 -18.89
N ASP A 394 12.46 -6.85 -18.41
CA ASP A 394 12.10 -7.81 -17.37
C ASP A 394 12.16 -7.20 -15.95
N ILE A 395 12.93 -6.12 -15.75
CA ILE A 395 13.18 -5.51 -14.42
C ILE A 395 11.89 -5.13 -13.68
N PRO A 396 10.92 -4.40 -14.28
CA PRO A 396 9.66 -4.05 -13.61
C PRO A 396 8.88 -5.26 -13.07
N TRP A 397 9.05 -6.42 -13.70
CA TRP A 397 8.30 -7.64 -13.38
C TRP A 397 8.95 -8.49 -12.29
N THR A 398 10.12 -8.10 -11.78
CA THR A 398 10.69 -8.66 -10.55
C THR A 398 10.06 -8.08 -9.29
N TYR A 399 9.29 -6.98 -9.43
CA TYR A 399 8.53 -6.30 -8.40
C TYR A 399 9.41 -5.72 -7.29
N ASN A 400 9.83 -6.50 -6.30
CA ASN A 400 10.36 -5.99 -5.04
C ASN A 400 11.51 -5.02 -5.19
N ALA A 401 12.59 -5.39 -5.88
CA ALA A 401 13.71 -4.50 -6.11
C ALA A 401 13.34 -3.26 -6.94
N ALA A 402 12.44 -3.37 -7.91
CA ALA A 402 11.97 -2.22 -8.67
C ALA A 402 11.09 -1.30 -7.81
N VAL A 403 10.22 -1.86 -6.97
CA VAL A 403 9.40 -1.14 -5.99
C VAL A 403 10.29 -0.48 -4.95
N ALA A 404 11.39 -1.10 -4.51
CA ALA A 404 12.33 -0.50 -3.57
C ALA A 404 12.95 0.79 -4.13
N VAL A 405 13.32 0.79 -5.41
CA VAL A 405 13.80 1.99 -6.12
C VAL A 405 12.70 3.06 -6.18
N LEU A 406 11.46 2.67 -6.47
CA LEU A 406 10.31 3.59 -6.49
C LEU A 406 9.97 4.14 -5.10
N MET A 407 10.07 3.34 -4.04
CA MET A 407 9.87 3.77 -2.65
C MET A 407 10.96 4.76 -2.23
N ALA A 408 12.22 4.51 -2.60
CA ALA A 408 13.31 5.46 -2.35
C ALA A 408 13.09 6.79 -3.10
N ALA A 409 12.53 6.75 -4.31
CA ALA A 409 12.12 7.96 -5.04
C ALA A 409 10.96 8.67 -4.34
N ALA A 410 9.89 7.93 -4.06
CA ALA A 410 8.72 8.43 -3.35
C ALA A 410 9.09 9.10 -2.02
N ARG A 411 10.05 8.53 -1.28
CA ARG A 411 10.52 9.05 0.00
C ARG A 411 11.14 10.44 -0.09
N LYS A 412 11.57 10.87 -1.28
CA LYS A 412 12.15 12.21 -1.54
C LYS A 412 11.16 13.17 -2.19
N LEU A 413 9.97 12.74 -2.58
CA LEU A 413 8.97 13.61 -3.23
C LEU A 413 8.35 14.60 -2.23
N PRO A 414 8.02 15.83 -2.67
CA PRO A 414 7.56 16.90 -1.77
C PRO A 414 6.29 16.57 -0.98
N TRP A 415 5.30 15.96 -1.62
CA TRP A 415 3.99 15.68 -1.01
C TRP A 415 3.97 14.50 -0.02
N ASN A 416 5.02 13.68 0.01
CA ASN A 416 5.07 12.49 0.87
C ASN A 416 5.54 12.79 2.31
N ALA A 417 5.65 14.06 2.69
CA ALA A 417 5.94 14.46 4.08
C ALA A 417 4.73 14.26 5.01
N ARG A 418 3.49 14.44 4.51
CA ARG A 418 2.23 14.31 5.28
C ARG A 418 1.72 12.88 5.41
N THR A 419 1.84 12.09 4.34
CA THR A 419 1.33 10.70 4.25
C THR A 419 1.97 9.74 5.26
N LEU A 420 3.14 10.12 5.76
CA LEU A 420 3.95 9.37 6.72
C LEU A 420 3.32 9.34 8.13
N ASP A 421 2.56 10.38 8.53
CA ASP A 421 1.82 10.40 9.80
C ASP A 421 0.46 9.68 9.70
N GLU A 422 -0.09 9.49 8.50
CA GLU A 422 -1.40 8.88 8.23
C GLU A 422 -1.34 7.35 8.01
N LEU A 423 -0.14 6.77 8.00
CA LEU A 423 0.06 5.33 7.73
C LEU A 423 -0.50 4.43 8.85
N ASP A 424 -0.69 4.96 10.07
CA ASP A 424 -1.30 4.23 11.20
C ASP A 424 -2.84 4.06 11.04
N ASP A 425 -3.50 4.79 10.13
CA ASP A 425 -4.96 4.73 9.93
C ASP A 425 -5.42 4.09 8.60
N LEU A 426 -4.49 3.74 7.70
CA LEU A 426 -4.83 3.27 6.34
C LEU A 426 -5.06 1.76 6.24
N THR A 427 -5.98 1.23 7.05
CA THR A 427 -6.61 -0.09 6.78
C THR A 427 -8.01 -0.02 6.18
N ASP A 428 -8.60 1.15 5.93
CA ASP A 428 -9.98 1.23 5.38
C ASP A 428 -10.30 2.50 4.55
N GLY A 429 -9.33 3.05 3.81
CA GLY A 429 -9.52 4.29 3.03
C GLY A 429 -9.79 4.08 1.53
N PHE A 430 -10.90 3.41 1.17
CA PHE A 430 -11.50 3.60 -0.16
C PHE A 430 -12.70 4.54 0.00
N ASP A 431 -12.67 5.64 -0.77
CA ASP A 431 -13.68 6.69 -0.96
C ASP A 431 -13.53 7.96 -0.08
N GLU A 432 -13.27 9.10 -0.75
CA GLU A 432 -14.04 10.36 -0.70
C GLU A 432 -13.34 11.42 -1.61
N GLU A 433 -14.11 11.99 -2.55
CA GLU A 433 -13.76 13.14 -3.42
C GLU A 433 -14.14 14.45 -2.69
N SER A 434 -13.32 15.50 -2.84
CA SER A 434 -13.60 16.84 -2.31
C SER A 434 -13.40 17.90 -3.40
N ASP A 435 -14.41 18.72 -3.61
CA ASP A 435 -14.46 19.85 -4.55
C ASP A 435 -13.93 21.15 -3.93
N SER A 436 -13.24 21.97 -4.73
CA SER A 436 -13.17 23.43 -4.52
C SER A 436 -12.75 24.17 -5.81
N GLU A 437 -13.59 25.09 -6.28
CA GLU A 437 -13.34 26.06 -7.36
C GLU A 437 -13.00 27.45 -6.80
N TYR A 438 -11.99 28.16 -7.35
CA TYR A 438 -11.96 29.63 -7.42
C TYR A 438 -11.13 30.15 -8.62
N LEU A 439 -11.65 31.18 -9.30
CA LEU A 439 -11.11 31.92 -10.46
C LEU A 439 -10.31 33.17 -10.02
N HIS A 440 -9.38 33.71 -10.85
CA HIS A 440 -9.24 35.14 -11.24
C HIS A 440 -8.01 35.46 -12.17
N GLU A 441 -7.95 36.71 -12.68
CA GLU A 441 -7.54 37.21 -14.02
C GLU A 441 -6.07 37.71 -14.24
N ASN A 442 -5.79 38.05 -15.52
CA ASN A 442 -4.52 38.27 -16.25
C ASN A 442 -3.73 39.58 -16.00
N ALA A 443 -2.42 39.59 -16.34
CA ALA A 443 -1.69 40.75 -16.87
C ALA A 443 -0.44 40.34 -17.71
N ASP A 444 -0.25 40.99 -18.86
CA ASP A 444 0.70 40.68 -19.93
C ASP A 444 2.13 41.23 -19.74
N GLY A 445 3.13 40.54 -20.32
CA GLY A 445 4.49 41.04 -20.55
C GLY A 445 5.30 40.17 -21.50
N ASP A 446 5.82 40.78 -22.56
CA ASP A 446 6.58 40.20 -23.69
C ASP A 446 7.97 39.65 -23.31
N PHE A 447 8.52 38.64 -24.00
CA PHE A 447 9.87 38.60 -24.63
C PHE A 447 10.23 37.21 -25.21
N ALA A 448 11.20 37.21 -26.13
CA ALA A 448 11.43 36.26 -27.21
C ALA A 448 12.21 34.97 -26.86
N ARG A 449 11.94 33.90 -27.62
CA ARG A 449 12.63 32.60 -27.63
C ARG A 449 14.04 32.69 -28.24
N ASP A 450 15.02 32.00 -27.63
CA ASP A 450 16.32 31.73 -28.23
C ASP A 450 16.75 30.25 -28.06
N LYS A 451 17.74 29.87 -28.88
CA LYS A 451 18.09 28.56 -29.49
C LYS A 451 18.50 27.38 -28.59
N ASP A 452 18.41 26.18 -29.22
CA ASP A 452 19.06 24.88 -28.92
C ASP A 452 19.49 24.65 -27.46
N ILE A 453 18.52 24.22 -26.66
CA ILE A 453 18.64 24.08 -25.21
C ILE A 453 19.03 22.64 -24.86
N ALA A 454 20.10 22.44 -24.09
CA ALA A 454 20.60 21.11 -23.70
C ALA A 454 19.70 20.47 -22.63
N PRO A 455 19.35 19.16 -22.72
CA PRO A 455 18.39 18.54 -21.80
C PRO A 455 18.73 18.76 -20.33
N ILE A 456 17.71 18.92 -19.50
CA ILE A 456 17.89 19.18 -18.06
C ILE A 456 18.57 17.96 -17.44
N ASP A 457 19.68 18.18 -16.71
CA ASP A 457 20.30 17.16 -15.88
C ASP A 457 20.25 17.52 -14.38
N TRP A 458 20.38 16.48 -13.56
CA TRP A 458 20.49 16.57 -12.12
C TRP A 458 21.86 17.12 -11.74
N ASN A 459 21.91 18.17 -10.93
CA ASN A 459 23.14 18.82 -10.48
C ASN A 459 23.28 18.74 -8.94
N ASP A 460 24.47 19.07 -8.43
CA ASP A 460 24.78 18.95 -6.99
C ASP A 460 23.89 19.84 -6.11
N ARG A 461 23.47 21.01 -6.61
CA ARG A 461 22.54 21.90 -5.90
C ARG A 461 21.17 21.28 -5.71
N LYS A 462 20.62 20.69 -6.77
CA LYS A 462 19.37 19.92 -6.69
C LYS A 462 19.55 18.74 -5.74
N ALA A 463 20.67 18.02 -5.84
CA ALA A 463 20.97 16.92 -4.93
C ALA A 463 20.94 17.36 -3.46
N ASP A 464 21.57 18.51 -3.14
CA ASP A 464 21.61 19.07 -1.78
C ASP A 464 20.21 19.38 -1.23
N LEU A 465 19.31 19.93 -2.06
CA LEU A 465 17.94 20.25 -1.66
C LEU A 465 17.12 19.00 -1.31
N TYR A 466 17.34 17.90 -2.04
CA TYR A 466 16.61 16.64 -1.88
C TYR A 466 17.27 15.66 -0.89
N ARG A 467 18.38 16.04 -0.22
CA ARG A 467 18.98 15.23 0.85
C ARG A 467 18.08 15.20 2.10
N LEU A 468 17.90 14.01 2.65
CA LEU A 468 17.10 13.77 3.85
C LEU A 468 17.94 14.10 5.10
N ASN A 469 18.00 15.38 5.45
CA ASN A 469 18.88 15.89 6.52
C ASN A 469 18.16 16.50 7.72
N TYR A 470 16.88 16.83 7.60
CA TYR A 470 16.16 17.66 8.58
C TYR A 470 15.17 16.82 9.38
N LEU A 471 14.97 17.07 10.66
CA LEU A 471 14.05 16.27 11.48
C LEU A 471 12.59 16.49 11.05
N ASN A 472 11.78 15.42 11.08
CA ASN A 472 10.33 15.47 10.91
C ASN A 472 9.63 15.95 12.19
N THR A 473 10.09 17.04 12.83
CA THR A 473 9.33 17.63 13.94
C THR A 473 8.02 18.13 13.35
N PRO A 474 6.86 17.50 13.64
CA PRO A 474 5.63 17.80 12.94
C PRO A 474 5.34 19.25 13.24
N LEU A 475 5.12 20.02 12.18
CA LEU A 475 4.84 21.45 12.25
C LEU A 475 3.59 21.79 13.07
N TYR A 476 2.87 20.76 13.58
CA TYR A 476 1.65 20.87 14.38
C TYR A 476 1.46 19.82 15.50
N ALA A 477 2.47 19.05 15.94
CA ALA A 477 2.31 18.16 17.11
C ALA A 477 2.67 18.87 18.43
N PRO A 478 1.88 18.71 19.51
CA PRO A 478 2.26 19.19 20.83
C PRO A 478 3.56 18.49 21.28
N LEU A 479 4.36 19.22 22.07
CA LEU A 479 5.73 18.94 22.53
C LEU A 479 6.02 17.58 23.21
N GLU A 480 5.13 16.58 23.14
CA GLU A 480 5.26 15.31 23.88
C GLU A 480 4.90 14.06 23.06
N SER A 481 4.96 14.10 21.72
CA SER A 481 5.00 12.87 20.92
C SER A 481 6.40 12.69 20.33
N PRO A 482 7.10 11.55 20.58
CA PRO A 482 8.31 11.23 19.84
C PRO A 482 7.91 11.00 18.38
N ALA A 483 8.00 12.06 17.57
CA ALA A 483 7.85 11.95 16.13
C ALA A 483 8.89 10.95 15.60
N PRO A 484 8.55 10.11 14.61
CA PRO A 484 9.48 9.11 14.08
C PRO A 484 10.79 9.79 13.62
N ASP A 485 11.92 9.10 13.78
CA ASP A 485 13.30 9.51 13.39
C ASP A 485 13.50 9.81 11.88
N TRP A 486 12.41 10.00 11.13
CA TRP A 486 12.43 10.29 9.72
C TRP A 486 13.02 11.67 9.43
N LYS A 487 14.03 11.68 8.55
CA LYS A 487 14.62 12.92 8.05
C LYS A 487 13.88 13.41 6.81
N LEU A 488 13.46 14.66 6.76
CA LEU A 488 12.88 15.32 5.60
C LEU A 488 13.95 16.04 4.77
N ASN A 489 13.62 16.31 3.51
CA ASN A 489 14.35 17.25 2.67
C ASN A 489 13.66 18.63 2.60
N ILE A 490 14.30 19.62 1.99
CA ILE A 490 13.77 20.98 1.91
C ILE A 490 12.43 21.04 1.14
N PRO A 491 12.29 20.42 -0.05
CA PRO A 491 11.01 20.38 -0.77
C PRO A 491 9.86 19.81 0.06
N GLN A 492 10.11 18.77 0.85
CA GLN A 492 9.13 18.16 1.75
C GLN A 492 8.69 19.10 2.86
N ILE A 493 9.63 19.81 3.49
CA ILE A 493 9.29 20.79 4.52
C ILE A 493 8.47 21.93 3.92
N LEU A 494 8.88 22.44 2.76
CA LEU A 494 8.18 23.53 2.07
C LEU A 494 6.74 23.10 1.70
N CYS A 495 6.58 21.94 1.07
CA CYS A 495 5.28 21.41 0.69
C CYS A 495 4.41 21.07 1.91
N GLY A 496 4.99 20.54 2.99
CA GLY A 496 4.26 20.27 4.23
C GLY A 496 3.72 21.54 4.89
N LEU A 497 4.54 22.61 4.92
CA LEU A 497 4.22 23.92 5.49
C LEU A 497 3.19 24.71 4.68
N THR A 498 3.37 24.72 3.36
CA THR A 498 2.71 25.70 2.48
C THR A 498 1.83 25.05 1.42
N GLY A 499 2.00 23.75 1.20
CA GLY A 499 1.43 23.05 0.04
C GLY A 499 2.17 23.32 -1.27
N ILE A 500 3.15 24.23 -1.29
CA ILE A 500 3.88 24.61 -2.50
C ILE A 500 4.80 23.48 -2.95
N VAL A 501 4.65 23.07 -4.20
CA VAL A 501 5.57 22.13 -4.86
C VAL A 501 6.73 22.92 -5.44
N MET A 502 7.91 22.78 -4.82
CA MET A 502 9.12 23.41 -5.29
C MET A 502 9.45 22.96 -6.73
N PRO A 503 9.88 23.89 -7.62
CA PRO A 503 10.34 23.53 -8.96
C PRO A 503 11.46 22.48 -8.97
N ARG A 504 11.43 21.56 -9.94
CA ARG A 504 12.51 20.59 -10.16
C ARG A 504 13.77 21.26 -10.71
N THR A 505 13.59 22.26 -11.58
CA THR A 505 14.70 23.07 -12.11
C THR A 505 14.87 24.32 -11.26
N VAL A 506 15.88 24.29 -10.40
CA VAL A 506 16.44 25.49 -9.78
C VAL A 506 17.51 26.03 -10.73
N SER A 507 17.45 27.32 -11.08
CA SER A 507 18.46 27.95 -11.93
C SER A 507 19.84 27.93 -11.24
N ASP A 508 20.92 27.87 -12.02
CA ASP A 508 22.29 27.93 -11.49
C ASP A 508 22.79 29.39 -11.48
N SER A 509 21.96 30.34 -11.08
CA SER A 509 22.39 31.75 -10.99
C SER A 509 23.29 31.93 -9.77
N ASP A 510 24.58 32.17 -10.02
CA ASP A 510 25.60 32.34 -8.99
C ASP A 510 25.91 33.82 -8.79
N GLY A 511 26.17 34.21 -7.54
CA GLY A 511 26.69 35.54 -7.20
C GLY A 511 25.64 36.51 -6.69
N MET A 512 24.38 36.10 -6.52
CA MET A 512 23.38 36.94 -5.84
C MET A 512 23.73 37.10 -4.36
N ALA A 513 24.31 36.07 -3.74
CA ALA A 513 24.83 36.18 -2.37
C ALA A 513 25.95 37.23 -2.27
N GLU A 514 26.84 37.33 -3.26
CA GLU A 514 27.92 38.32 -3.27
C GLU A 514 27.36 39.75 -3.31
N ILE A 515 26.28 39.99 -4.08
CA ILE A 515 25.58 41.28 -4.12
C ILE A 515 24.99 41.63 -2.74
N PHE A 516 24.41 40.66 -2.03
CA PHE A 516 23.92 40.87 -0.68
C PHE A 516 25.05 41.12 0.33
N GLU A 517 26.16 40.37 0.23
CA GLU A 517 27.35 40.54 1.07
C GLU A 517 27.94 41.96 0.88
N GLU A 518 28.06 42.44 -0.36
CA GLU A 518 28.51 43.80 -0.69
C GLU A 518 27.57 44.88 -0.16
N ALA A 519 26.27 44.59 -0.09
CA ALA A 519 25.26 45.46 0.53
C ALA A 519 25.29 45.43 2.08
N GLY A 520 26.17 44.63 2.69
CA GLY A 520 26.35 44.53 4.14
C GLY A 520 25.51 43.46 4.83
N VAL A 521 24.90 42.54 4.08
CA VAL A 521 24.19 41.38 4.64
C VAL A 521 25.20 40.33 5.12
N GLU A 522 24.94 39.70 6.27
CA GLU A 522 25.78 38.61 6.76
C GLU A 522 25.83 37.46 5.73
N LYS A 523 27.02 36.92 5.48
CA LYS A 523 27.27 35.81 4.54
C LYS A 523 26.28 34.64 4.64
N GLY A 524 25.93 34.21 5.86
CA GLY A 524 24.96 33.14 6.05
C GLY A 524 23.56 33.52 5.55
N THR A 525 23.11 34.72 5.90
CA THR A 525 21.82 35.29 5.46
C THR A 525 21.81 35.58 3.96
N ALA A 526 22.91 36.09 3.40
CA ALA A 526 23.06 36.36 1.97
C ALA A 526 22.85 35.11 1.12
N LYS A 527 23.44 33.97 1.52
CA LYS A 527 23.20 32.67 0.87
C LYS A 527 21.76 32.19 1.00
N GLY A 528 21.12 32.40 2.15
CA GLY A 528 19.71 32.09 2.33
C GLY A 528 18.80 32.91 1.43
N LEU A 529 19.08 34.21 1.28
CA LEU A 529 18.34 35.11 0.40
C LEU A 529 18.57 34.82 -1.08
N GLU A 530 19.78 34.41 -1.47
CA GLU A 530 20.07 33.92 -2.83
C GLU A 530 19.19 32.72 -3.16
N LEU A 531 19.15 31.71 -2.29
CA LEU A 531 18.29 30.55 -2.50
C LEU A 531 16.80 30.96 -2.57
N TYR A 532 16.34 31.83 -1.67
CA TYR A 532 14.95 32.31 -1.69
C TYR A 532 14.61 33.03 -3.00
N LEU A 533 15.45 33.95 -3.44
CA LEU A 533 15.26 34.68 -4.69
C LEU A 533 15.30 33.74 -5.89
N GLN A 534 16.20 32.76 -5.89
CA GLN A 534 16.31 31.79 -6.97
C GLN A 534 15.05 30.94 -7.07
N ILE A 535 14.56 30.40 -5.95
CA ILE A 535 13.29 29.67 -5.90
C ILE A 535 12.13 30.58 -6.36
N ALA A 536 12.07 31.82 -5.87
CA ALA A 536 11.03 32.77 -6.26
C ALA A 536 11.08 33.09 -7.76
N LEU A 537 12.28 33.27 -8.33
CA LEU A 537 12.50 33.49 -9.75
C LEU A 537 12.08 32.26 -10.55
N ASP A 538 12.47 31.06 -10.13
CA ASP A 538 12.14 29.83 -10.86
C ASP A 538 10.63 29.56 -10.84
N VAL A 539 9.95 29.78 -9.70
CA VAL A 539 8.48 29.72 -9.60
C VAL A 539 7.83 30.79 -10.49
N GLN A 540 8.32 32.04 -10.46
CA GLN A 540 7.75 33.15 -11.24
C GLN A 540 8.02 33.03 -12.75
N MET A 541 9.21 32.58 -13.15
CA MET A 541 9.56 32.35 -14.56
C MET A 541 8.75 31.18 -15.14
N GLN A 542 8.40 30.20 -14.31
CA GLN A 542 7.58 29.05 -14.74
C GLN A 542 6.09 29.39 -14.92
N SER A 543 5.56 30.32 -14.11
CA SER A 543 4.19 30.84 -14.18
C SER A 543 3.91 31.70 -15.43
N ARG A 544 4.95 32.27 -16.07
CA ARG A 544 4.78 33.38 -17.02
C ARG A 544 4.59 33.05 -18.50
N ASP A 545 4.69 31.80 -18.96
CA ASP A 545 4.75 31.55 -20.41
C ASP A 545 4.12 30.25 -20.92
N TRP A 546 2.90 29.92 -20.48
CA TRP A 546 2.10 28.87 -21.15
C TRP A 546 0.92 29.46 -21.93
N ARG A 547 0.18 30.45 -21.39
CA ARG A 547 -0.96 31.08 -22.10
C ARG A 547 -0.61 31.71 -23.46
N ARG A 548 0.65 32.09 -23.66
CA ARG A 548 1.12 32.71 -24.91
C ARG A 548 1.17 31.73 -26.09
N ASP A 549 1.45 30.46 -25.80
CA ASP A 549 1.43 29.36 -26.76
C ASP A 549 0.01 28.85 -27.07
N PHE A 550 -0.99 29.23 -26.26
CA PHE A 550 -2.40 28.86 -26.41
C PHE A 550 -3.21 29.80 -27.32
N ARG A 551 -2.58 30.74 -28.02
CA ARG A 551 -3.25 31.41 -29.14
C ARG A 551 -3.38 30.38 -30.28
N HIS A 552 -4.51 29.70 -30.34
CA HIS A 552 -4.97 29.09 -31.57
C HIS A 552 -4.91 30.14 -32.70
N PRO A 553 -4.50 29.78 -33.92
CA PRO A 553 -4.61 30.62 -35.10
C PRO A 553 -6.09 30.72 -35.52
N SER A 554 -6.93 31.23 -34.63
CA SER A 554 -8.30 31.58 -34.93
C SER A 554 -8.27 32.97 -35.56
N ALA A 555 -8.18 32.98 -36.90
CA ALA A 555 -8.44 34.13 -37.77
C ALA A 555 -7.76 35.44 -37.34
N GLU A 556 -6.61 35.74 -37.95
CA GLU A 556 -6.21 37.12 -38.17
C GLU A 556 -7.39 37.83 -38.86
N LEU A 557 -8.19 38.56 -38.07
CA LEU A 557 -9.01 39.62 -38.60
C LEU A 557 -8.03 40.64 -39.18
N PRO A 558 -8.08 40.95 -40.49
CA PRO A 558 -7.20 41.93 -41.07
C PRO A 558 -7.34 43.24 -40.30
N GLU A 559 -6.22 43.83 -39.91
CA GLU A 559 -6.17 45.19 -39.38
C GLU A 559 -6.95 46.11 -40.32
N GLU A 560 -7.88 46.90 -39.77
CA GLU A 560 -8.57 47.93 -40.53
C GLU A 560 -7.52 48.87 -41.14
N PRO A 561 -7.40 48.96 -42.48
CA PRO A 561 -6.52 49.94 -43.07
C PRO A 561 -7.10 51.33 -42.80
N ALA A 562 -6.20 52.23 -42.42
CA ALA A 562 -6.48 53.61 -42.10
C ALA A 562 -7.38 54.29 -43.14
N ASN A 563 -8.29 55.13 -42.65
CA ASN A 563 -9.13 56.05 -43.40
C ASN A 563 -8.32 56.97 -44.32
N SER A 564 -8.01 56.51 -45.52
CA SER A 564 -7.76 57.34 -46.70
C SER A 564 -7.78 56.42 -47.90
N ASP A 565 -8.52 56.83 -48.94
CA ASP A 565 -8.67 56.15 -50.24
C ASP A 565 -9.96 55.32 -50.40
N ILE A 566 -11.11 55.94 -50.10
CA ILE A 566 -12.41 55.55 -50.68
C ILE A 566 -12.86 56.64 -51.65
N GLU A 567 -12.18 56.74 -52.79
CA GLU A 567 -12.80 57.26 -54.01
C GLU A 567 -12.42 56.36 -55.19
N ASN A 568 -13.47 55.79 -55.80
CA ASN A 568 -13.49 54.98 -57.02
C ASN A 568 -13.18 53.48 -56.86
N ALA A 569 -14.23 52.66 -56.77
CA ALA A 569 -14.63 51.76 -57.87
C ALA A 569 -15.73 50.76 -57.46
N VAL A 570 -16.85 50.85 -58.19
CA VAL A 570 -17.65 49.73 -58.73
C VAL A 570 -18.68 49.03 -57.82
N ASN A 571 -19.95 49.30 -58.16
CA ASN A 571 -21.16 48.50 -57.92
C ASN A 571 -20.94 46.98 -58.08
N ILE A 572 -21.41 46.19 -57.12
CA ILE A 572 -21.97 44.84 -57.35
C ILE A 572 -23.23 44.67 -56.48
N ASP A 573 -24.28 44.11 -57.08
CA ASP A 573 -25.70 44.16 -56.69
C ASP A 573 -26.12 43.39 -55.42
N LYS A 574 -27.29 43.80 -54.92
CA LYS A 574 -28.05 43.34 -53.76
C LYS A 574 -29.02 42.21 -54.15
N GLU A 575 -29.10 41.12 -53.38
CA GLU A 575 -30.35 40.50 -52.86
C GLU A 575 -30.11 39.14 -52.15
N ASP A 576 -29.09 38.35 -52.54
CA ASP A 576 -28.89 36.98 -52.02
C ASP A 576 -28.35 36.89 -50.57
N ASP A 577 -27.63 37.92 -50.09
CA ASP A 577 -27.02 37.91 -48.75
C ASP A 577 -28.00 38.20 -47.60
N ILE A 578 -29.11 38.90 -47.88
CA ILE A 578 -30.09 39.25 -46.84
C ILE A 578 -30.88 38.01 -46.40
N ASP A 579 -31.24 37.13 -47.33
CA ASP A 579 -31.99 35.92 -47.03
C ASP A 579 -31.10 34.84 -46.37
N GLY A 580 -29.81 34.78 -46.75
CA GLY A 580 -28.81 33.97 -46.05
C GLY A 580 -28.62 34.37 -44.59
N LEU A 581 -28.55 35.68 -44.31
CA LEU A 581 -28.44 36.20 -42.95
C LEU A 581 -29.71 35.98 -42.12
N LYS A 582 -30.90 36.15 -42.71
CA LYS A 582 -32.17 35.82 -42.02
C LYS A 582 -32.27 34.33 -41.68
N ALA A 583 -31.83 33.45 -42.58
CA ALA A 583 -31.82 32.01 -42.32
C ALA A 583 -30.85 31.61 -41.19
N LYS A 584 -29.70 32.31 -41.08
CA LYS A 584 -28.73 32.11 -40.00
C LYS A 584 -29.26 32.62 -38.66
N ILE A 585 -29.93 33.78 -38.65
CA ILE A 585 -30.60 34.31 -37.45
C ILE A 585 -31.70 33.35 -36.97
N ARG A 586 -32.46 32.74 -37.88
CA ARG A 586 -33.50 31.77 -37.52
C ARG A 586 -32.90 30.51 -36.86
N ARG A 587 -31.85 29.93 -37.46
CA ARG A 587 -31.13 28.78 -36.89
C ARG A 587 -30.51 29.07 -35.53
N LEU A 588 -29.95 30.26 -35.34
CA LEU A 588 -29.38 30.68 -34.06
C LEU A 588 -30.45 30.89 -32.98
N ARG A 589 -31.66 31.33 -33.34
CA ARG A 589 -32.79 31.43 -32.41
C ARG A 589 -33.32 30.05 -32.01
N GLU A 590 -33.49 29.14 -32.98
CA GLU A 590 -33.91 27.76 -32.73
C GLU A 590 -32.90 27.02 -31.83
N SER A 591 -31.60 27.23 -32.05
CA SER A 591 -30.54 26.63 -31.22
C SER A 591 -30.50 27.22 -29.80
N ASN A 592 -30.70 28.54 -29.66
CA ASN A 592 -30.78 29.18 -28.35
C ASN A 592 -31.98 28.72 -27.51
N GLU A 593 -33.13 28.48 -28.14
CA GLU A 593 -34.30 27.96 -27.43
C GLU A 593 -34.03 26.54 -26.92
N LYS A 594 -33.39 25.71 -27.74
CA LYS A 594 -32.96 24.37 -27.33
C LYS A 594 -31.98 24.40 -26.16
N TYR A 595 -30.97 25.29 -26.19
CA TYR A 595 -30.04 25.44 -25.06
C TYR A 595 -30.74 25.89 -23.77
N ARG A 596 -31.80 26.70 -23.86
CA ARG A 596 -32.59 27.11 -22.69
C ARG A 596 -33.40 25.96 -22.11
N GLU A 597 -33.97 25.09 -22.95
CA GLU A 597 -34.66 23.88 -22.52
C GLU A 597 -33.69 22.89 -21.85
N ASP A 598 -32.52 22.66 -22.44
CA ASP A 598 -31.49 21.78 -21.88
C ASP A 598 -30.99 22.30 -20.52
N LEU A 599 -30.75 23.62 -20.39
CA LEU A 599 -30.38 24.24 -19.13
C LEU A 599 -31.47 24.15 -18.04
N TYR A 600 -32.74 24.11 -18.44
CA TYR A 600 -33.84 23.91 -17.50
C TYR A 600 -33.91 22.45 -17.03
N GLN A 601 -33.70 21.50 -17.94
CA GLN A 601 -33.69 20.07 -17.63
C GLN A 601 -32.52 19.70 -16.71
N ILE A 602 -31.32 20.20 -17.01
CA ILE A 602 -30.12 19.98 -16.18
C ILE A 602 -30.32 20.56 -14.78
N ARG A 603 -30.90 21.76 -14.65
CA ARG A 603 -31.20 22.35 -13.32
C ARG A 603 -32.16 21.48 -12.51
N ARG A 604 -33.16 20.89 -13.16
CA ARG A 604 -34.12 20.00 -12.48
C ARG A 604 -33.44 18.72 -12.00
N GLU A 605 -32.55 18.16 -12.81
CA GLU A 605 -31.78 16.96 -12.46
C GLU A 605 -30.79 17.26 -11.33
N MET A 606 -30.12 18.41 -11.36
CA MET A 606 -29.22 18.85 -10.30
C MET A 606 -29.94 18.97 -8.94
N GLU A 607 -31.16 19.50 -8.92
CA GLU A 607 -31.95 19.58 -7.69
C GLU A 607 -32.33 18.19 -7.15
N THR A 608 -32.66 17.23 -8.04
CA THR A 608 -32.94 15.85 -7.62
C THR A 608 -31.71 15.12 -7.08
N VAL A 609 -30.53 15.36 -7.67
CA VAL A 609 -29.25 14.81 -7.19
C VAL A 609 -28.88 15.42 -5.84
N LYS A 610 -29.15 16.71 -5.64
CA LYS A 610 -28.95 17.41 -4.36
C LYS A 610 -29.83 16.87 -3.23
N GLU A 611 -31.09 16.54 -3.52
CA GLU A 611 -31.94 15.85 -2.54
C GLU A 611 -31.45 14.42 -2.24
N HIS A 612 -30.90 13.72 -3.22
CA HIS A 612 -30.38 12.37 -3.03
C HIS A 612 -29.12 12.36 -2.16
N THR A 613 -28.17 13.26 -2.44
CA THR A 613 -26.92 13.42 -1.67
C THR A 613 -27.20 13.79 -0.22
N ALA A 614 -28.08 14.77 0.04
CA ALA A 614 -28.47 15.14 1.41
C ALA A 614 -29.10 13.97 2.20
N ASN A 615 -29.82 13.06 1.53
CA ASN A 615 -30.36 11.86 2.17
C ASN A 615 -29.30 10.79 2.43
N VAL A 616 -28.30 10.66 1.55
CA VAL A 616 -27.16 9.75 1.75
C VAL A 616 -26.31 10.22 2.93
N GLU A 617 -26.01 11.51 3.04
CA GLU A 617 -25.27 12.10 4.16
C GLU A 617 -25.95 11.83 5.51
N LYS A 618 -27.29 12.02 5.57
CA LYS A 618 -28.06 11.71 6.79
C LYS A 618 -27.98 10.24 7.18
N ARG A 619 -27.93 9.32 6.22
CA ARG A 619 -27.75 7.88 6.49
C ARG A 619 -26.34 7.58 6.97
N ALA A 620 -25.32 8.14 6.32
CA ALA A 620 -23.92 7.98 6.71
C ALA A 620 -23.67 8.49 8.14
N ALA A 621 -24.26 9.63 8.53
CA ALA A 621 -24.16 10.16 9.89
C ALA A 621 -24.78 9.22 10.94
N ALA A 622 -25.91 8.58 10.62
CA ALA A 622 -26.52 7.57 11.50
C ALA A 622 -25.65 6.31 11.63
N GLU A 623 -25.04 5.85 10.53
CA GLU A 623 -24.13 4.70 10.51
C GLU A 623 -22.82 4.97 11.27
N ARG A 624 -22.25 6.18 11.16
CA ARG A 624 -21.08 6.61 11.94
C ARG A 624 -21.38 6.59 13.45
N THR A 625 -22.58 6.99 13.85
CA THR A 625 -23.02 6.92 15.26
C THR A 625 -23.15 5.47 15.74
N GLU A 626 -23.73 4.59 14.92
CA GLU A 626 -23.84 3.15 15.22
C GLU A 626 -22.45 2.48 15.34
N LEU A 627 -21.52 2.83 14.46
CA LEU A 627 -20.13 2.31 14.50
C LEU A 627 -19.36 2.78 15.74
N ALA A 628 -19.57 4.01 16.20
CA ALA A 628 -18.97 4.50 17.44
C ALA A 628 -19.44 3.69 18.65
N GLU A 629 -20.74 3.40 18.74
CA GLU A 629 -21.32 2.59 19.82
C GLU A 629 -20.84 1.12 19.77
N LEU A 630 -20.66 0.55 18.57
CA LEU A 630 -20.09 -0.79 18.41
C LEU A 630 -18.60 -0.85 18.77
N ARG A 631 -17.82 0.21 18.47
CA ARG A 631 -16.42 0.32 18.87
C ARG A 631 -16.28 0.43 20.39
N GLU A 632 -17.13 1.22 21.04
CA GLU A 632 -17.15 1.36 22.50
C GLU A 632 -17.52 0.02 23.18
N LEU A 633 -18.44 -0.75 22.59
CA LEU A 633 -18.80 -2.09 23.05
C LEU A 633 -17.64 -3.09 22.96
N ILE A 634 -16.91 -3.10 21.83
CA ILE A 634 -15.73 -3.96 21.64
C ILE A 634 -14.63 -3.59 22.64
N PHE A 635 -14.41 -2.29 22.86
CA PHE A 635 -13.46 -1.79 23.85
C PHE A 635 -13.82 -2.25 25.27
N MET A 636 -15.09 -2.16 25.67
CA MET A 636 -15.56 -2.66 26.96
C MET A 636 -15.47 -4.20 27.09
N GLN A 637 -15.69 -4.95 26.00
CA GLN A 637 -15.53 -6.42 25.99
C GLN A 637 -14.07 -6.86 26.05
N ALA A 638 -13.17 -6.16 25.35
CA ALA A 638 -11.73 -6.44 25.37
C ALA A 638 -11.12 -6.19 26.75
N ASN A 639 -11.59 -5.15 27.45
CA ASN A 639 -11.09 -4.75 28.76
C ASN A 639 -11.80 -5.46 29.95
N ALA A 640 -12.73 -6.38 29.68
CA ALA A 640 -13.47 -7.10 30.72
C ALA A 640 -12.61 -8.12 31.51
N VAL A 641 -11.38 -8.40 31.08
CA VAL A 641 -10.47 -9.37 31.70
C VAL A 641 -9.55 -8.72 32.76
N GLU A 642 -9.32 -7.40 32.72
CA GLU A 642 -8.36 -6.72 33.63
C GLU A 642 -9.00 -6.09 34.88
N MET A 643 -10.32 -5.94 34.95
CA MET A 643 -10.99 -5.34 36.13
C MET A 643 -11.54 -6.41 37.08
N GLY A 644 -10.62 -7.16 37.70
CA GLY A 644 -10.90 -8.04 38.82
C GLY A 644 -10.91 -7.31 40.18
N GLY A 645 -11.98 -6.57 40.49
CA GLY A 645 -12.36 -6.12 41.85
C GLY A 645 -12.53 -4.59 42.04
N PRO A 646 -13.22 -4.07 43.09
CA PRO A 646 -14.21 -4.66 44.01
C PRO A 646 -15.63 -4.19 43.63
N GLU A 647 -16.41 -5.02 42.92
CA GLU A 647 -17.63 -4.57 42.24
C GLU A 647 -18.95 -4.96 42.94
N GLN A 648 -18.88 -5.47 44.18
CA GLN A 648 -20.08 -5.76 44.97
C GLN A 648 -20.66 -4.52 45.69
N ASP A 649 -19.89 -3.42 45.81
CA ASP A 649 -20.30 -2.28 46.63
C ASP A 649 -21.19 -1.25 45.90
N LYS A 650 -21.09 -1.10 44.56
CA LYS A 650 -22.00 -0.21 43.80
C LYS A 650 -23.41 -0.79 43.60
N ALA A 651 -23.55 -2.12 43.61
CA ALA A 651 -24.85 -2.79 43.44
C ALA A 651 -25.73 -2.67 44.69
N ALA A 652 -25.15 -2.40 45.88
CA ALA A 652 -25.87 -2.30 47.15
C ALA A 652 -26.61 -0.96 47.33
N GLU A 653 -26.22 0.11 46.63
CA GLU A 653 -26.86 1.43 46.69
C GLU A 653 -28.03 1.63 45.70
N LEU A 654 -28.26 0.67 44.79
CA LEU A 654 -29.25 0.78 43.70
C LEU A 654 -30.55 0.02 44.04
N LYS A 655 -31.70 0.71 43.92
CA LYS A 655 -33.04 0.15 44.24
C LYS A 655 -33.58 -0.69 43.09
N PHE A 656 -33.17 -1.96 42.99
CA PHE A 656 -33.84 -2.97 42.17
C PHE A 656 -34.95 -3.67 42.98
N PRO A 657 -36.09 -4.06 42.37
CA PRO A 657 -36.45 -3.93 40.95
C PRO A 657 -36.69 -2.48 40.49
N TYR A 658 -36.17 -2.13 39.30
CA TYR A 658 -36.32 -0.82 38.67
C TYR A 658 -37.27 -0.89 37.48
N SER A 659 -38.31 -0.05 37.48
CA SER A 659 -39.23 0.07 36.35
C SER A 659 -38.77 1.17 35.40
N THR A 660 -38.44 0.82 34.16
CA THR A 660 -38.00 1.77 33.13
C THR A 660 -39.11 2.73 32.72
N ARG A 661 -38.76 3.97 32.34
CA ARG A 661 -39.71 4.93 31.75
C ARG A 661 -39.96 4.63 30.29
N LYS A 662 -38.93 4.20 29.57
CA LYS A 662 -39.00 3.76 28.16
C LYS A 662 -39.60 2.36 28.04
N ARG A 663 -40.28 2.09 26.92
CA ARG A 663 -40.67 0.73 26.50
C ARG A 663 -39.45 0.02 25.94
N VAL A 664 -38.77 -0.73 26.80
CA VAL A 664 -37.54 -1.45 26.46
C VAL A 664 -37.86 -2.88 26.00
N VAL A 665 -37.29 -3.26 24.85
CA VAL A 665 -37.33 -4.64 24.35
C VAL A 665 -35.92 -5.21 24.27
N VAL A 666 -35.70 -6.37 24.88
CA VAL A 666 -34.38 -7.03 24.96
C VAL A 666 -34.36 -8.32 24.14
N PHE A 667 -33.33 -8.46 23.28
CA PHE A 667 -33.04 -9.67 22.54
C PHE A 667 -31.70 -10.30 22.94
N GLY A 668 -31.66 -11.63 23.02
CA GLY A 668 -30.44 -12.40 23.32
C GLY A 668 -30.30 -12.83 24.78
N GLY A 669 -29.12 -13.31 25.16
CA GLY A 669 -28.84 -13.84 26.51
C GLY A 669 -29.28 -15.30 26.72
N HIS A 670 -28.44 -16.07 27.42
CA HIS A 670 -28.76 -17.43 27.86
C HIS A 670 -29.95 -17.46 28.85
N ASP A 671 -30.66 -18.59 28.96
CA ASP A 671 -31.84 -18.72 29.83
C ASP A 671 -31.55 -18.42 31.31
N SER A 672 -30.36 -18.79 31.79
CA SER A 672 -29.89 -18.50 33.15
C SER A 672 -29.77 -17.00 33.40
N TRP A 673 -29.17 -16.25 32.46
CA TRP A 673 -29.05 -14.79 32.53
C TRP A 673 -30.42 -14.10 32.48
N ARG A 674 -31.31 -14.54 31.58
CA ARG A 674 -32.68 -14.00 31.48
C ARG A 674 -33.50 -14.22 32.76
N LYS A 675 -33.36 -15.40 33.40
CA LYS A 675 -33.99 -15.69 34.70
C LYS A 675 -33.46 -14.79 35.81
N ALA A 676 -32.19 -14.41 35.76
CA ALA A 676 -31.55 -13.56 36.76
C ALA A 676 -31.86 -12.05 36.59
N ILE A 677 -31.97 -11.53 35.36
CA ILE A 677 -32.21 -10.10 35.10
C ILE A 677 -33.68 -9.71 35.13
N ARG A 678 -34.60 -10.61 34.75
CA ARG A 678 -36.05 -10.32 34.71
C ARG A 678 -36.62 -9.80 36.05
N PRO A 679 -36.25 -10.37 37.22
CA PRO A 679 -36.68 -9.84 38.50
C PRO A 679 -36.15 -8.44 38.80
N LEU A 680 -35.04 -8.01 38.19
CA LEU A 680 -34.45 -6.69 38.38
C LEU A 680 -35.14 -5.60 37.53
N LEU A 681 -35.71 -5.98 36.38
CA LEU A 681 -36.33 -5.08 35.41
C LEU A 681 -37.74 -5.57 35.02
N PRO A 682 -38.76 -5.40 35.91
CA PRO A 682 -40.05 -6.07 35.80
C PRO A 682 -40.91 -5.63 34.60
N ASN A 683 -40.70 -4.43 34.05
CA ASN A 683 -41.48 -3.88 32.93
C ASN A 683 -40.75 -3.94 31.57
N VAL A 684 -39.57 -4.56 31.52
CA VAL A 684 -38.79 -4.75 30.29
C VAL A 684 -39.20 -6.06 29.61
N THR A 685 -39.40 -6.01 28.29
CA THR A 685 -39.85 -7.18 27.53
C THR A 685 -38.64 -7.99 27.04
N PHE A 686 -38.40 -9.16 27.63
CA PHE A 686 -37.30 -10.06 27.27
C PHE A 686 -37.76 -11.18 26.33
N ILE A 687 -37.23 -11.20 25.10
CA ILE A 687 -37.62 -12.16 24.07
C ILE A 687 -36.78 -13.43 24.12
N ASN A 688 -37.44 -14.58 23.97
CA ASN A 688 -36.77 -15.88 23.99
C ASN A 688 -35.98 -16.13 22.69
N ARG A 689 -34.86 -16.83 22.78
CA ARG A 689 -33.97 -17.17 21.66
C ARG A 689 -34.68 -17.93 20.53
N GLU A 690 -35.68 -18.74 20.87
CA GLU A 690 -36.46 -19.55 19.92
C GLU A 690 -37.68 -18.81 19.35
N GLN A 691 -38.07 -17.69 19.97
CA GLN A 691 -39.22 -16.90 19.53
C GLN A 691 -38.81 -16.02 18.34
N ARG A 692 -39.57 -16.08 17.25
CA ARG A 692 -39.30 -15.24 16.08
C ARG A 692 -39.45 -13.75 16.45
N PRO A 693 -38.52 -12.87 16.05
CA PRO A 693 -38.66 -11.44 16.28
C PRO A 693 -39.97 -10.94 15.66
N ASN A 694 -40.85 -10.38 16.49
CA ASN A 694 -42.09 -9.76 16.02
C ASN A 694 -41.81 -8.29 15.66
N ALA A 695 -41.98 -7.94 14.39
CA ALA A 695 -41.68 -6.61 13.89
C ALA A 695 -42.56 -5.52 14.53
N ASP A 696 -43.82 -5.82 14.85
CA ASP A 696 -44.73 -4.81 15.41
C ASP A 696 -44.37 -4.45 16.86
N MET A 697 -43.77 -5.40 17.59
CA MET A 697 -43.24 -5.16 18.93
C MET A 697 -41.95 -4.33 18.89
N ILE A 698 -41.09 -4.51 17.88
CA ILE A 698 -39.89 -3.69 17.69
C ILE A 698 -40.29 -2.25 17.35
N LYS A 699 -41.28 -2.06 16.47
CA LYS A 699 -41.82 -0.73 16.12
C LYS A 699 -42.43 0.01 17.30
N ALA A 700 -43.03 -0.73 18.24
CA ALA A 700 -43.62 -0.17 19.44
C ALA A 700 -42.61 0.02 20.59
N ALA A 701 -41.33 -0.32 20.41
CA ALA A 701 -40.30 -0.12 21.41
C ALA A 701 -39.72 1.29 21.28
N ASP A 702 -39.39 1.91 22.41
CA ASP A 702 -38.67 3.19 22.41
C ASP A 702 -37.15 2.94 22.31
N VAL A 703 -36.68 1.82 22.85
CA VAL A 703 -35.29 1.37 22.72
C VAL A 703 -35.18 -0.15 22.71
N VAL A 704 -34.32 -0.68 21.84
CA VAL A 704 -34.02 -2.11 21.72
C VAL A 704 -32.62 -2.39 22.25
N TRP A 705 -32.52 -3.32 23.19
CA TRP A 705 -31.24 -3.76 23.76
C TRP A 705 -30.86 -5.15 23.26
N ILE A 706 -29.60 -5.34 22.88
CA ILE A 706 -29.07 -6.62 22.41
C ILE A 706 -28.00 -7.15 23.37
N GLN A 707 -28.22 -8.38 23.85
CA GLN A 707 -27.19 -9.18 24.52
C GLN A 707 -26.61 -10.17 23.48
N PRO A 708 -25.42 -9.90 22.90
CA PRO A 708 -24.86 -10.70 21.82
C PRO A 708 -24.52 -12.13 22.26
N ASN A 709 -24.24 -12.33 23.55
CA ASN A 709 -24.03 -13.64 24.15
C ASN A 709 -25.31 -14.49 24.00
N ALA A 710 -25.27 -15.49 23.11
CA ALA A 710 -26.37 -16.41 22.75
C ALA A 710 -27.46 -15.88 21.80
N LEU A 711 -27.15 -14.97 20.87
CA LEU A 711 -28.01 -14.62 19.73
C LEU A 711 -27.48 -15.22 18.42
N SER A 712 -28.36 -15.82 17.59
CA SER A 712 -27.92 -16.35 16.30
C SER A 712 -27.69 -15.22 15.29
N HIS A 713 -26.65 -15.34 14.45
CA HIS A 713 -26.34 -14.38 13.38
C HIS A 713 -27.57 -14.10 12.50
N ARG A 714 -28.34 -15.12 12.13
CA ARG A 714 -29.56 -14.95 11.33
C ARG A 714 -30.66 -14.15 12.04
N SER A 715 -30.82 -14.32 13.35
CA SER A 715 -31.80 -13.55 14.13
C SER A 715 -31.33 -12.12 14.34
N PHE A 716 -30.02 -11.92 14.53
CA PHE A 716 -29.40 -10.61 14.69
C PHE A 716 -29.70 -9.69 13.50
N TYR A 717 -29.33 -10.08 12.27
CA TYR A 717 -29.58 -9.24 11.09
C TYR A 717 -31.07 -8.97 10.84
N LYS A 718 -31.96 -9.90 11.21
CA LYS A 718 -33.40 -9.67 11.12
C LYS A 718 -33.88 -8.59 12.08
N ILE A 719 -33.35 -8.57 13.31
CA ILE A 719 -33.67 -7.54 14.30
C ILE A 719 -33.10 -6.20 13.85
N ILE A 720 -31.83 -6.16 13.46
CA ILE A 720 -31.16 -4.94 12.97
C ILE A 720 -31.89 -4.34 11.78
N ASN A 721 -32.26 -5.15 10.79
CA ASN A 721 -32.98 -4.65 9.61
C ASN A 721 -34.32 -4.01 9.99
N VAL A 722 -35.08 -4.61 10.92
CA VAL A 722 -36.35 -4.04 11.38
C VAL A 722 -36.11 -2.76 12.19
N VAL A 723 -35.11 -2.75 13.07
CA VAL A 723 -34.75 -1.57 13.87
C VAL A 723 -34.33 -0.40 12.97
N ARG A 724 -33.43 -0.62 12.01
CA ARG A 724 -32.98 0.40 11.04
C ARG A 724 -34.10 0.91 10.15
N THR A 725 -34.95 0.01 9.64
CA THR A 725 -36.08 0.40 8.77
C THR A 725 -37.07 1.31 9.50
N ASN A 726 -37.24 1.14 10.82
CA ASN A 726 -38.20 1.91 11.61
C ASN A 726 -37.54 2.97 12.50
N GLN A 727 -36.23 3.23 12.34
CA GLN A 727 -35.44 4.19 13.11
C GLN A 727 -35.61 4.08 14.64
N VAL A 728 -35.68 2.85 15.15
CA VAL A 728 -35.77 2.59 16.60
C VAL A 728 -34.36 2.64 17.21
N GLN A 729 -34.21 3.24 18.39
CA GLN A 729 -32.90 3.32 19.05
C GLN A 729 -32.40 1.93 19.45
N ILE A 730 -31.12 1.65 19.22
CA ILE A 730 -30.48 0.39 19.55
C ILE A 730 -29.36 0.58 20.57
N ARG A 731 -29.23 -0.37 21.50
CA ARG A 731 -28.18 -0.41 22.52
C ARG A 731 -27.66 -1.84 22.69
N TYR A 732 -26.46 -1.97 23.21
CA TYR A 732 -25.80 -3.26 23.44
C TYR A 732 -25.38 -3.43 24.89
N PHE A 733 -25.58 -4.63 25.43
CA PHE A 733 -25.06 -4.96 26.76
C PHE A 733 -23.56 -5.21 26.70
N GLY A 734 -22.79 -4.45 27.49
CA GLY A 734 -21.33 -4.57 27.57
C GLY A 734 -20.86 -5.68 28.50
N TYR A 735 -21.75 -6.22 29.34
CA TYR A 735 -21.39 -7.20 30.38
C TYR A 735 -22.16 -8.52 30.21
N ALA A 736 -21.57 -9.60 30.74
CA ALA A 736 -22.24 -10.90 30.86
C ALA A 736 -23.06 -11.03 32.16
N SER A 737 -22.84 -10.17 33.16
CA SER A 737 -23.54 -10.20 34.45
C SER A 737 -24.92 -9.56 34.36
N ALA A 738 -25.96 -10.28 34.82
CA ALA A 738 -27.35 -9.78 34.85
C ALA A 738 -27.51 -8.49 35.67
N MET A 739 -26.79 -8.37 36.79
CA MET A 739 -26.83 -7.18 37.63
C MET A 739 -26.22 -5.98 36.92
N LYS A 740 -25.02 -6.13 36.33
CA LYS A 740 -24.35 -5.03 35.59
C LYS A 740 -25.18 -4.56 34.40
N CYS A 741 -25.78 -5.50 33.67
CA CYS A 741 -26.71 -5.18 32.59
C CYS A 741 -27.94 -4.40 33.08
N ALA A 742 -28.50 -4.74 34.25
CA ALA A 742 -29.62 -4.00 34.81
C ALA A 742 -29.24 -2.55 35.18
N VAL A 743 -28.01 -2.33 35.65
CA VAL A 743 -27.47 -0.99 35.90
C VAL A 743 -27.35 -0.18 34.61
N GLN A 744 -26.84 -0.77 33.51
CA GLN A 744 -26.72 -0.08 32.22
C GLN A 744 -28.09 0.41 31.69
N VAL A 745 -29.14 -0.38 31.88
CA VAL A 745 -30.51 0.01 31.49
C VAL A 745 -31.02 1.15 32.35
N LEU A 746 -30.75 1.12 33.66
CA LEU A 746 -31.11 2.20 34.58
C LEU A 746 -30.38 3.51 34.23
N GLU A 747 -29.09 3.44 33.92
CA GLU A 747 -28.28 4.60 33.54
C GLU A 747 -28.77 5.24 32.23
N ASP A 748 -29.03 4.44 31.17
CA ASP A 748 -29.57 4.94 29.90
C ASP A 748 -30.97 5.56 30.05
N ASP A 749 -31.85 4.92 30.84
CA ASP A 749 -33.20 5.42 31.11
C ASP A 749 -33.18 6.70 31.98
N ALA A 750 -32.13 6.91 32.78
CA ALA A 750 -31.94 8.11 33.60
C ALA A 750 -31.25 9.27 32.85
N SER A 751 -30.33 8.98 31.92
CA SER A 751 -29.53 10.00 31.21
C SER A 751 -30.34 10.93 30.30
N ASP A 752 -31.49 10.48 29.78
CA ASP A 752 -32.37 11.32 28.95
C ASP A 752 -33.27 12.30 29.75
N GLY A 753 -33.18 12.29 31.09
CA GLY A 753 -33.86 13.26 31.95
C GLY A 753 -33.11 14.58 32.15
N LYS A 754 -31.92 14.73 31.56
CA LYS A 754 -31.12 15.97 31.54
C LYS A 754 -30.93 16.46 30.10
N ARG A 755 -32.02 16.86 29.45
CA ARG A 755 -32.00 17.74 28.28
C ARG A 755 -33.06 18.81 28.43
#